data_AF-A0A099LVL6-F1
#
_entry.id   AF-A0A099LVL6-F1
#
_cell.length_a   1.000
_cell.length_b   1.000
_cell.length_c   1.000
_cell.angle_alpha   90.00
_cell.angle_beta   90.00
_cell.angle_gamma   90.00
#
_symmetry.space_group_name_H-M   'P 1'
#
loop_
_entity.id
_entity.type
_entity.pdbx_description
1 polymer ?
#
loop_
_entity_poly.entity_id
_entity_poly.type
_entity_poly.pdbx_seq_one_letter_code
_entity_poly.pdbx_strand_id
1 'polypeptide(L)'
;MDFQRLAGLQLERNPRLSNRDISHLAADVNAVRCLTQAAINVELFTIPLYMTTMYSIEGMHSITGKGNALYLGRRWPGITPTPNPQTANQQACNLIFSVFIQEMLHLQMAANIHNALSATVAGSQAAAADFNSPLLVNENNGWICYGPDKTAIPHILDLTDLSEAPYNAVKVALGGLDENSINLFLLIEEPSDVLASRIQASKRDKYIATNGKGVEGCVPFDHWSAQSTEADMPQFGTIATMYECLAAYLNVTYSDGSSLFSKMFNPDSIQRDLFNTEESGHPLAEFPRMKTVVDAKEATQAKSQIFQLMNAITDQGEGATMKVEAQTVLPAGLVGAPVDPSYQPNFQALQADYKQYDEKGDELPMSGAAHARFFGGVVDHYDRFQQMKGLLESGEITTWADWHANPANKWQPDDLQTAEYQNNQYAGVLPSAQAVSTALNNLKAGGDASWQEMSHVAAGAIAGITTVLNKYWTDKGVDFPFPSMSGSGDRVSICWAVFGQAPDLSLGEYQRIPESQRDYLYHACQGMALEPNPNETGNSCASKEIFHTCRGSNSCKAEGGCGFVQKTSGGGSGCRSLSATPSNENAVQAGCGAPELYSPPADNACGGLGGCAVPISASQLYPDGGLMPIYQLRAGQHPEQVSGEGVQFATGDAVYDIAWQAYSKALAAEGKTAGDKPQPLDLRLAFPPST
;
A
#
# COMPACT_ATOMS: atom_id res chain seq x y z
N MET A 1 31.56 30.10 -2.63
CA MET A 1 31.64 30.82 -1.34
C MET A 1 31.61 29.78 -0.24
N ASP A 2 32.38 30.00 0.82
CA ASP A 2 32.91 28.97 1.74
C ASP A 2 31.84 28.22 2.56
N PHE A 3 31.85 26.88 2.53
CA PHE A 3 30.82 25.97 3.10
C PHE A 3 30.76 25.98 4.64
N GLN A 4 31.90 26.20 5.29
CA GLN A 4 31.94 26.42 6.75
C GLN A 4 31.21 27.70 7.17
N ARG A 5 31.08 28.66 6.25
CA ARG A 5 30.44 29.96 6.51
C ARG A 5 28.91 29.86 6.49
N LEU A 6 28.29 28.93 5.75
CA LEU A 6 26.82 28.81 5.66
C LEU A 6 26.19 27.91 6.74
N ALA A 7 26.82 26.78 7.09
CA ALA A 7 26.45 26.02 8.29
C ALA A 7 26.75 26.83 9.58
N GLY A 8 27.85 27.60 9.55
CA GLY A 8 28.10 28.69 10.47
C GLY A 8 26.95 29.69 10.48
N LEU A 9 26.46 30.14 9.32
CA LEU A 9 25.33 31.08 9.22
C LEU A 9 24.01 30.52 9.79
N GLN A 10 23.69 29.22 9.68
CA GLN A 10 22.43 28.68 10.23
C GLN A 10 22.50 28.47 11.75
N LEU A 11 23.68 28.10 12.29
CA LEU A 11 23.95 28.11 13.74
C LEU A 11 24.09 29.54 14.29
N GLU A 12 24.62 30.48 13.50
CA GLU A 12 24.62 31.92 13.78
C GLU A 12 23.21 32.51 13.73
N ARG A 13 22.30 31.94 12.91
CA ARG A 13 20.89 32.38 12.79
C ARG A 13 19.96 31.78 13.84
N ASN A 14 20.23 30.57 14.34
CA ASN A 14 19.48 29.98 15.44
C ASN A 14 20.38 29.48 16.59
N PRO A 15 20.77 30.37 17.53
CA PRO A 15 21.64 30.01 18.64
C PRO A 15 21.04 28.96 19.59
N ARG A 16 19.72 28.69 19.52
CA ARG A 16 19.04 27.68 20.35
C ARG A 16 19.39 26.24 19.99
N LEU A 17 19.99 25.99 18.82
CA LEU A 17 20.44 24.67 18.38
C LEU A 17 21.86 24.35 18.82
N SER A 18 22.63 25.34 19.26
CA SER A 18 24.01 25.20 19.69
C SER A 18 24.14 25.34 21.19
N ASN A 19 24.96 24.50 21.83
CA ASN A 19 25.21 24.56 23.28
C ASN A 19 23.90 24.54 24.12
N ARG A 20 22.89 23.80 23.64
CA ARG A 20 21.57 23.69 24.28
C ARG A 20 21.70 22.94 25.60
N ASP A 21 20.93 23.35 26.62
CA ASP A 21 20.94 22.67 27.91
C ASP A 21 20.50 21.19 27.75
N ILE A 22 21.29 20.26 28.29
CA ILE A 22 21.04 18.81 28.17
C ILE A 22 19.72 18.38 28.82
N SER A 23 19.15 19.18 29.73
CA SER A 23 17.82 18.93 30.31
C SER A 23 16.70 18.89 29.28
N HIS A 24 16.91 19.45 28.07
CA HIS A 24 15.96 19.39 26.96
C HIS A 24 16.03 18.09 26.14
N LEU A 25 17.02 17.23 26.37
CA LEU A 25 17.27 16.04 25.56
C LEU A 25 16.02 15.17 25.38
N ALA A 26 15.27 14.89 26.44
CA ALA A 26 14.09 14.04 26.36
C ALA A 26 12.97 14.66 25.50
N ALA A 27 12.80 15.98 25.56
CA ALA A 27 11.83 16.69 24.72
C ALA A 27 12.28 16.70 23.25
N ASP A 28 13.56 16.99 22.99
CA ASP A 28 14.09 17.06 21.63
C ASP A 28 14.10 15.66 20.94
N VAL A 29 14.39 14.59 21.70
CA VAL A 29 14.26 13.20 21.23
C VAL A 29 12.81 12.89 20.87
N ASN A 30 11.85 13.29 21.72
CA ASN A 30 10.44 13.08 21.47
C ASN A 30 9.96 13.85 20.22
N ALA A 31 10.47 15.08 20.01
CA ALA A 31 10.14 15.88 18.83
C ALA A 31 10.60 15.18 17.54
N VAL A 32 11.83 14.67 17.50
CA VAL A 32 12.35 13.93 16.33
C VAL A 32 11.53 12.68 16.05
N ARG A 33 11.16 11.89 17.06
CA ARG A 33 10.34 10.68 16.86
C ARG A 33 8.95 10.98 16.33
N CYS A 34 8.30 12.01 16.88
CA CYS A 34 6.99 12.44 16.40
C CYS A 34 7.10 13.08 14.99
N LEU A 35 8.20 13.75 14.65
CA LEU A 35 8.43 14.30 13.31
C LEU A 35 8.62 13.20 12.27
N THR A 36 9.41 12.17 12.56
CA THR A 36 9.59 11.05 11.65
C THR A 36 8.33 10.20 11.53
N GLN A 37 7.52 10.10 12.59
CA GLN A 37 6.19 9.47 12.51
C GLN A 37 5.19 10.33 11.71
N ALA A 38 5.19 11.66 11.88
CA ALA A 38 4.39 12.56 11.04
C ALA A 38 4.74 12.46 9.55
N ALA A 39 6.03 12.28 9.23
CA ALA A 39 6.49 11.96 7.88
C ALA A 39 5.89 10.65 7.36
N ILE A 40 6.00 9.55 8.11
CA ILE A 40 5.36 8.27 7.75
C ILE A 40 3.84 8.46 7.54
N ASN A 41 3.18 9.22 8.39
CA ASN A 41 1.73 9.44 8.30
C ASN A 41 1.34 10.17 7.01
N VAL A 42 2.08 11.22 6.60
CA VAL A 42 1.73 11.96 5.38
C VAL A 42 1.97 11.12 4.13
N GLU A 43 3.09 10.41 4.01
CA GLU A 43 3.35 9.53 2.85
C GLU A 43 2.35 8.34 2.81
N LEU A 44 1.92 7.85 3.98
CA LEU A 44 0.90 6.79 4.03
C LEU A 44 -0.50 7.32 3.68
N PHE A 45 -0.79 8.57 4.03
CA PHE A 45 -2.06 9.24 3.75
C PHE A 45 -2.27 9.54 2.25
N THR A 46 -1.21 9.77 1.47
CA THR A 46 -1.34 10.01 0.02
C THR A 46 -1.64 8.73 -0.76
N ILE A 47 -1.15 7.57 -0.30
CA ILE A 47 -1.26 6.28 -1.01
C ILE A 47 -2.73 5.86 -1.28
N PRO A 48 -3.64 5.71 -0.28
CA PRO A 48 -5.04 5.37 -0.54
C PRO A 48 -5.77 6.43 -1.36
N LEU A 49 -5.41 7.71 -1.17
CA LEU A 49 -6.02 8.85 -1.83
C LEU A 49 -5.74 8.81 -3.35
N TYR A 50 -4.47 8.67 -3.74
CA TYR A 50 -4.03 8.62 -5.13
C TYR A 50 -4.49 7.33 -5.80
N MET A 51 -4.39 6.19 -5.11
CA MET A 51 -4.86 4.89 -5.60
C MET A 51 -6.36 4.91 -5.90
N THR A 52 -7.18 5.40 -4.96
CA THR A 52 -8.65 5.42 -5.13
C THR A 52 -9.06 6.30 -6.31
N THR A 53 -8.40 7.44 -6.48
CA THR A 53 -8.68 8.36 -7.59
C THR A 53 -8.23 7.76 -8.94
N MET A 54 -7.07 7.11 -9.00
CA MET A 54 -6.60 6.42 -10.21
C MET A 54 -7.62 5.40 -10.71
N TYR A 55 -8.14 4.57 -9.81
CA TYR A 55 -9.09 3.51 -10.16
C TYR A 55 -10.51 4.03 -10.48
N SER A 56 -10.79 5.31 -10.24
CA SER A 56 -12.03 5.93 -10.72
C SER A 56 -12.05 6.17 -12.23
N ILE A 57 -10.88 6.23 -12.88
CA ILE A 57 -10.74 6.39 -14.33
C ILE A 57 -11.31 5.14 -15.01
N GLU A 58 -12.22 5.34 -15.96
CA GLU A 58 -12.83 4.24 -16.69
C GLU A 58 -11.79 3.50 -17.54
N GLY A 59 -11.76 2.17 -17.41
CA GLY A 59 -10.82 1.34 -18.16
C GLY A 59 -10.98 -0.14 -17.87
N MET A 60 -10.47 -0.96 -18.79
CA MET A 60 -10.54 -2.41 -18.70
C MET A 60 -9.14 -2.99 -18.96
N HIS A 61 -8.73 -3.98 -18.18
CA HIS A 61 -7.45 -4.66 -18.36
C HIS A 61 -7.64 -6.17 -18.58
N SER A 62 -6.61 -6.80 -19.12
CA SER A 62 -6.50 -8.25 -19.21
C SER A 62 -5.48 -8.72 -18.16
N ILE A 63 -5.68 -9.92 -17.65
CA ILE A 63 -4.73 -10.57 -16.74
C ILE A 63 -3.84 -11.50 -17.54
N THR A 64 -2.54 -11.23 -17.52
CA THR A 64 -1.55 -11.91 -18.35
C THR A 64 -0.35 -12.34 -17.52
N GLY A 65 0.37 -13.36 -17.99
CA GLY A 65 1.53 -13.89 -17.29
C GLY A 65 2.46 -14.62 -18.24
N LYS A 66 3.72 -14.78 -17.82
CA LYS A 66 4.76 -15.40 -18.63
C LYS A 66 4.35 -16.80 -19.09
N GLY A 67 4.31 -17.01 -20.40
CA GLY A 67 4.14 -18.32 -21.02
C GLY A 67 2.83 -19.04 -20.68
N ASN A 68 1.81 -18.33 -20.21
CA ASN A 68 0.50 -18.90 -19.95
C ASN A 68 -0.62 -18.00 -20.47
N ALA A 69 -1.72 -18.66 -20.87
CA ALA A 69 -2.91 -18.03 -21.42
C ALA A 69 -4.15 -18.39 -20.57
N LEU A 70 -3.99 -18.42 -19.23
CA LEU A 70 -5.03 -18.83 -18.28
C LEU A 70 -6.34 -18.06 -18.48
N TYR A 71 -6.22 -16.78 -18.80
CA TYR A 71 -7.34 -15.85 -18.94
C TYR A 71 -7.49 -15.29 -20.35
N LEU A 72 -7.05 -16.03 -21.38
CA LEU A 72 -7.13 -15.61 -22.78
C LEU A 72 -8.51 -14.99 -23.10
N GLY A 73 -8.47 -13.78 -23.63
CA GLY A 73 -9.63 -12.98 -24.03
C GLY A 73 -10.59 -12.55 -22.94
N ARG A 74 -10.24 -12.69 -21.66
CA ARG A 74 -11.00 -12.11 -20.54
C ARG A 74 -10.59 -10.65 -20.29
N ARG A 75 -11.57 -9.82 -19.93
CA ARG A 75 -11.32 -8.46 -19.44
C ARG A 75 -11.98 -8.23 -18.08
N TRP A 76 -11.32 -7.43 -17.24
CA TRP A 76 -11.85 -6.98 -15.96
C TRP A 76 -11.86 -5.45 -15.88
N PRO A 77 -12.83 -4.89 -15.13
CA PRO A 77 -12.84 -3.46 -14.85
C PRO A 77 -11.63 -3.02 -14.03
N GLY A 78 -11.07 -1.89 -14.41
CA GLY A 78 -9.88 -1.29 -13.80
C GLY A 78 -8.88 -0.89 -14.87
N ILE A 79 -8.48 0.37 -14.84
CA ILE A 79 -7.41 0.85 -15.70
C ILE A 79 -6.05 0.40 -15.16
N THR A 80 -5.13 0.09 -16.06
CA THR A 80 -3.74 -0.22 -15.74
C THR A 80 -2.81 0.62 -16.61
N PRO A 81 -1.58 0.92 -16.15
CA PRO A 81 -0.60 1.61 -16.97
C PRO A 81 -0.37 0.93 -18.31
N THR A 82 -0.11 1.72 -19.35
CA THR A 82 0.15 1.23 -20.71
C THR A 82 1.50 1.72 -21.23
N PRO A 83 2.26 0.89 -21.97
CA PRO A 83 3.53 1.30 -22.56
C PRO A 83 3.37 2.32 -23.69
N ASN A 84 2.16 2.51 -24.22
CA ASN A 84 1.90 3.46 -25.28
C ASN A 84 0.56 4.18 -25.03
N PRO A 85 0.51 5.19 -24.15
CA PRO A 85 -0.72 5.90 -23.85
C PRO A 85 -1.19 6.72 -25.06
N GLN A 86 -2.40 6.44 -25.55
CA GLN A 86 -3.02 7.08 -26.72
C GLN A 86 -4.26 7.90 -26.36
N THR A 87 -4.89 7.64 -25.21
CA THR A 87 -6.09 8.34 -24.74
C THR A 87 -5.81 9.16 -23.48
N ALA A 88 -6.66 10.15 -23.18
CA ALA A 88 -6.57 10.93 -21.94
C ALA A 88 -6.61 10.05 -20.68
N ASN A 89 -7.51 9.04 -20.63
CA ASN A 89 -7.54 8.08 -19.51
C ASN A 89 -6.22 7.32 -19.35
N GLN A 90 -5.60 6.87 -20.45
CA GLN A 90 -4.32 6.15 -20.40
C GLN A 90 -3.17 7.06 -19.95
N GLN A 91 -3.15 8.32 -20.38
CA GLN A 91 -2.17 9.31 -19.93
C GLN A 91 -2.35 9.64 -18.45
N ALA A 92 -3.60 9.89 -18.01
CA ALA A 92 -3.93 10.16 -16.62
C ALA A 92 -3.57 8.97 -15.70
N CYS A 93 -3.88 7.73 -16.11
CA CYS A 93 -3.49 6.54 -15.36
C CYS A 93 -1.97 6.41 -15.23
N ASN A 94 -1.21 6.58 -16.32
CA ASN A 94 0.26 6.54 -16.26
C ASN A 94 0.83 7.62 -15.31
N LEU A 95 0.25 8.83 -15.31
CA LEU A 95 0.68 9.93 -14.44
C LEU A 95 0.42 9.59 -12.96
N ILE A 96 -0.82 9.28 -12.56
CA ILE A 96 -1.14 8.96 -11.16
C ILE A 96 -0.37 7.73 -10.68
N PHE A 97 -0.30 6.68 -11.50
CA PHE A 97 0.44 5.47 -11.15
C PHE A 97 1.91 5.77 -10.83
N SER A 98 2.55 6.64 -11.62
CA SER A 98 3.95 7.01 -11.37
C SER A 98 4.15 7.75 -10.05
N VAL A 99 3.21 8.61 -9.65
CA VAL A 99 3.22 9.32 -8.36
C VAL A 99 3.03 8.32 -7.24
N PHE A 100 1.96 7.52 -7.31
CA PHE A 100 1.63 6.49 -6.32
C PHE A 100 2.80 5.53 -6.00
N ILE A 101 3.59 5.12 -6.99
CA ILE A 101 4.75 4.27 -6.72
C ILE A 101 5.90 5.04 -6.06
N GLN A 102 6.08 6.33 -6.35
CA GLN A 102 7.06 7.17 -5.65
C GLN A 102 6.62 7.46 -4.20
N GLU A 103 5.33 7.62 -3.92
CA GLU A 103 4.83 7.69 -2.53
C GLU A 103 5.22 6.45 -1.72
N MET A 104 5.21 5.25 -2.32
CA MET A 104 5.70 4.03 -1.66
C MET A 104 7.21 4.08 -1.39
N LEU A 105 7.99 4.67 -2.30
CA LEU A 105 9.42 4.91 -2.10
C LEU A 105 9.63 5.91 -0.96
N HIS A 106 8.83 6.97 -0.88
CA HIS A 106 8.89 7.98 0.18
C HIS A 106 8.55 7.38 1.53
N LEU A 107 7.47 6.60 1.61
CA LEU A 107 7.09 5.86 2.81
C LEU A 107 8.22 4.95 3.31
N GLN A 108 8.90 4.23 2.40
CA GLN A 108 10.06 3.43 2.75
C GLN A 108 11.20 4.28 3.32
N MET A 109 11.55 5.38 2.64
CA MET A 109 12.64 6.26 3.06
C MET A 109 12.32 6.92 4.42
N ALA A 110 11.10 7.39 4.63
CA ALA A 110 10.64 7.95 5.91
C ALA A 110 10.73 6.92 7.04
N ALA A 111 10.29 5.68 6.80
CA ALA A 111 10.39 4.59 7.78
C ALA A 111 11.83 4.16 8.07
N ASN A 112 12.70 4.14 7.06
CA ASN A 112 14.14 3.90 7.22
C ASN A 112 14.82 4.99 8.06
N ILE A 113 14.47 6.27 7.84
CA ILE A 113 14.93 7.40 8.66
C ILE A 113 14.45 7.24 10.12
N HIS A 114 13.16 6.95 10.32
CA HIS A 114 12.59 6.72 11.65
C HIS A 114 13.36 5.61 12.38
N ASN A 115 13.59 4.47 11.71
CA ASN A 115 14.27 3.34 12.32
C ASN A 115 15.75 3.62 12.60
N ALA A 116 16.43 4.39 11.75
CA ALA A 116 17.80 4.83 11.99
C ALA A 116 17.92 5.77 13.21
N LEU A 117 16.84 6.44 13.59
CA LEU A 117 16.76 7.37 14.72
C LEU A 117 16.05 6.75 15.95
N SER A 118 15.92 5.41 15.98
CA SER A 118 15.19 4.66 17.00
C SER A 118 16.00 4.29 18.25
N ALA A 119 17.24 4.79 18.42
CA ALA A 119 18.04 4.39 19.58
C ALA A 119 17.31 4.73 20.89
N THR A 120 17.44 3.85 21.88
CA THR A 120 16.95 4.14 23.23
C THR A 120 17.85 5.20 23.86
N VAL A 121 17.25 6.34 24.21
CA VAL A 121 17.95 7.46 24.86
C VAL A 121 17.44 7.57 26.28
N ALA A 122 18.35 7.82 27.24
CA ALA A 122 18.00 7.97 28.66
C ALA A 122 16.80 8.93 28.85
N GLY A 123 15.78 8.46 29.58
CA GLY A 123 14.55 9.24 29.81
C GLY A 123 13.53 9.19 28.66
N SER A 124 13.74 8.36 27.64
CA SER A 124 12.77 8.13 26.57
C SER A 124 12.68 6.64 26.20
N GLN A 125 11.55 6.20 25.63
CA GLN A 125 11.40 4.85 25.09
C GLN A 125 11.38 4.89 23.57
N ALA A 126 12.20 4.05 22.94
CA ALA A 126 12.11 3.82 21.50
C ALA A 126 10.75 3.23 21.15
N ALA A 127 10.13 3.72 20.08
CA ALA A 127 8.93 3.17 19.49
C ALA A 127 9.24 2.76 18.06
N ALA A 128 8.57 1.72 17.57
CA ALA A 128 8.57 1.39 16.15
C ALA A 128 7.67 2.38 15.40
N ALA A 129 7.89 2.50 14.10
CA ALA A 129 6.97 3.20 13.21
C ALA A 129 5.57 2.55 13.30
N ASP A 130 4.53 3.39 13.42
CA ASP A 130 3.13 2.98 13.48
C ASP A 130 2.41 3.33 12.18
N PHE A 131 2.04 2.32 11.40
CA PHE A 131 1.27 2.45 10.15
C PHE A 131 -0.24 2.42 10.40
N ASN A 132 -0.66 2.38 11.67
CA ASN A 132 -2.04 2.48 12.13
C ASN A 132 -2.21 3.65 13.13
N SER A 133 -1.48 4.75 12.89
CA SER A 133 -1.54 5.94 13.74
C SER A 133 -3.00 6.39 13.99
N PRO A 134 -3.36 6.72 15.25
CA PRO A 134 -4.70 7.18 15.60
C PRO A 134 -5.07 8.53 14.97
N LEU A 135 -4.13 9.20 14.31
CA LEU A 135 -4.41 10.40 13.51
C LEU A 135 -5.01 10.06 12.14
N LEU A 136 -4.76 8.85 11.62
CA LEU A 136 -5.23 8.41 10.31
C LEU A 136 -6.39 7.42 10.42
N VAL A 137 -6.31 6.48 11.37
CA VAL A 137 -7.26 5.37 11.50
C VAL A 137 -7.84 5.24 12.90
N ASN A 138 -9.03 4.64 13.01
CA ASN A 138 -9.66 4.28 14.28
C ASN A 138 -9.25 2.86 14.74
N GLU A 139 -9.82 2.42 15.88
CA GLU A 139 -9.54 1.10 16.48
C GLU A 139 -9.90 -0.11 15.62
N ASN A 140 -10.76 0.08 14.61
CA ASN A 140 -11.15 -0.96 13.65
C ASN A 140 -10.45 -0.76 12.29
N ASN A 141 -9.33 -0.03 12.27
CA ASN A 141 -8.57 0.31 11.05
C ASN A 141 -9.38 1.10 10.00
N GLY A 142 -10.47 1.77 10.42
CA GLY A 142 -11.25 2.66 9.56
C GLY A 142 -10.57 4.02 9.43
N TRP A 143 -10.41 4.50 8.20
CA TRP A 143 -9.72 5.77 7.93
C TRP A 143 -10.59 6.98 8.29
N ILE A 144 -10.16 7.76 9.27
CA ILE A 144 -10.91 8.89 9.83
C ILE A 144 -10.40 10.26 9.32
N CYS A 145 -9.27 10.26 8.62
CA CYS A 145 -8.67 11.46 8.04
C CYS A 145 -9.32 11.87 6.70
N TYR A 146 -10.10 10.99 6.06
CA TYR A 146 -10.88 11.30 4.87
C TYR A 146 -12.36 11.48 5.17
N GLY A 147 -13.03 12.35 4.41
CA GLY A 147 -14.48 12.51 4.49
C GLY A 147 -14.96 13.83 3.89
N PRO A 148 -16.28 13.96 3.64
CA PRO A 148 -16.87 15.15 3.01
C PRO A 148 -16.75 16.41 3.87
N ASP A 149 -16.52 16.25 5.18
CA ASP A 149 -16.34 17.33 6.15
C ASP A 149 -14.86 17.59 6.49
N LYS A 150 -13.92 16.77 5.99
CA LYS A 150 -12.50 16.89 6.32
C LYS A 150 -11.82 17.93 5.46
N THR A 151 -10.97 18.73 6.09
CA THR A 151 -10.24 19.83 5.45
C THR A 151 -8.77 19.87 5.84
N ALA A 152 -8.29 18.96 6.68
CA ALA A 152 -6.91 18.96 7.15
C ALA A 152 -6.10 17.89 6.42
N ILE A 153 -5.05 18.31 5.72
CA ILE A 153 -3.96 17.43 5.31
C ILE A 153 -3.14 17.17 6.59
N PRO A 154 -2.95 15.90 7.01
CA PRO A 154 -2.32 15.58 8.29
C PRO A 154 -0.98 16.33 8.47
N HIS A 155 -0.86 17.08 9.57
CA HIS A 155 0.30 17.91 9.93
C HIS A 155 0.67 19.07 8.97
N ILE A 156 0.15 19.09 7.75
CA ILE A 156 0.58 20.03 6.71
C ILE A 156 -0.28 21.30 6.73
N LEU A 157 -1.57 21.19 6.40
CA LEU A 157 -2.40 22.34 6.05
C LEU A 157 -3.88 22.08 6.35
N ASP A 158 -4.55 23.06 6.96
CA ASP A 158 -6.01 23.14 6.96
C ASP A 158 -6.47 23.98 5.77
N LEU A 159 -7.14 23.34 4.82
CA LEU A 159 -7.56 23.93 3.56
C LEU A 159 -8.50 25.13 3.79
N THR A 160 -9.22 25.19 4.91
CA THR A 160 -10.09 26.34 5.24
C THR A 160 -9.33 27.63 5.53
N ASP A 161 -8.02 27.55 5.77
CA ASP A 161 -7.15 28.71 5.97
C ASP A 161 -6.60 29.30 4.65
N LEU A 162 -6.96 28.72 3.51
CA LEU A 162 -6.64 29.27 2.18
C LEU A 162 -7.57 30.44 1.82
N SER A 163 -7.06 31.39 1.05
CA SER A 163 -7.68 32.70 0.82
C SER A 163 -8.87 32.66 -0.13
N GLU A 164 -8.85 31.81 -1.14
CA GLU A 164 -9.84 31.83 -2.22
C GLU A 164 -10.26 30.44 -2.70
N ALA A 165 -11.45 30.38 -3.30
CA ALA A 165 -11.95 29.20 -4.00
C ALA A 165 -11.18 29.01 -5.33
N PRO A 166 -11.04 27.77 -5.84
CA PRO A 166 -11.62 26.54 -5.31
C PRO A 166 -10.89 25.98 -4.07
N TYR A 167 -9.65 26.40 -3.82
CA TYR A 167 -8.75 25.76 -2.85
C TYR A 167 -9.28 25.73 -1.41
N ASN A 168 -9.92 26.80 -0.94
CA ASN A 168 -10.47 26.84 0.42
C ASN A 168 -11.76 26.01 0.63
N ALA A 169 -12.32 25.46 -0.45
CA ALA A 169 -13.51 24.62 -0.43
C ALA A 169 -13.20 23.14 -0.66
N VAL A 170 -11.95 22.82 -1.07
CA VAL A 170 -11.48 21.44 -1.28
C VAL A 170 -11.67 20.62 -0.01
N LYS A 171 -12.10 19.37 -0.21
CA LYS A 171 -12.28 18.36 0.83
C LYS A 171 -11.18 17.32 0.75
N VAL A 172 -10.71 16.93 1.92
CA VAL A 172 -9.82 15.78 2.09
C VAL A 172 -10.70 14.53 2.08
N ALA A 173 -11.02 14.04 0.88
CA ALA A 173 -11.95 12.93 0.69
C ALA A 173 -11.42 11.96 -0.36
N LEU A 174 -11.73 10.67 -0.18
CA LEU A 174 -11.56 9.68 -1.23
C LEU A 174 -12.66 9.91 -2.27
N GLY A 175 -12.27 10.09 -3.53
CA GLY A 175 -13.17 10.50 -4.59
C GLY A 175 -12.68 10.11 -5.97
N GLY A 176 -13.45 10.50 -6.98
CA GLY A 176 -13.09 10.26 -8.38
C GLY A 176 -12.06 11.27 -8.87
N LEU A 177 -11.53 11.08 -10.07
CA LEU A 177 -10.71 12.07 -10.74
C LEU A 177 -11.61 13.23 -11.18
N ASP A 178 -11.73 14.22 -10.30
CA ASP A 178 -12.56 15.41 -10.45
C ASP A 178 -11.81 16.68 -9.98
N GLU A 179 -12.49 17.83 -10.02
CA GLU A 179 -11.92 19.11 -9.58
C GLU A 179 -11.50 19.11 -8.11
N ASN A 180 -12.21 18.39 -7.22
CA ASN A 180 -11.85 18.34 -5.81
C ASN A 180 -10.54 17.57 -5.62
N SER A 181 -10.47 16.36 -6.17
CA SER A 181 -9.30 15.49 -6.05
C SER A 181 -8.06 16.13 -6.68
N ILE A 182 -8.16 16.71 -7.88
CA ILE A 182 -6.99 17.30 -8.52
C ILE A 182 -6.46 18.53 -7.78
N ASN A 183 -7.35 19.38 -7.25
CA ASN A 183 -6.93 20.53 -6.46
C ASN A 183 -6.37 20.09 -5.10
N LEU A 184 -6.89 19.02 -4.50
CA LEU A 184 -6.31 18.42 -3.29
C LEU A 184 -4.88 17.93 -3.55
N PHE A 185 -4.64 17.24 -4.65
CA PHE A 185 -3.32 16.70 -4.99
C PHE A 185 -2.30 17.83 -5.20
N LEU A 186 -2.69 18.87 -5.92
CA LEU A 186 -1.86 20.06 -6.09
C LEU A 186 -1.53 20.76 -4.77
N LEU A 187 -2.44 20.73 -3.78
CA LEU A 187 -2.22 21.33 -2.47
C LEU A 187 -1.34 20.48 -1.55
N ILE A 188 -1.36 19.14 -1.71
CA ILE A 188 -0.47 18.23 -0.99
C ILE A 188 0.97 18.45 -1.45
N GLU A 189 1.19 18.50 -2.77
CA GLU A 189 2.52 18.63 -3.39
C GLU A 189 2.96 20.09 -3.59
N GLU A 190 2.25 21.05 -3.00
CA GLU A 190 2.45 22.47 -3.31
C GLU A 190 3.82 22.97 -2.82
N PRO A 191 4.64 23.58 -3.69
CA PRO A 191 5.88 24.22 -3.26
C PRO A 191 5.64 25.35 -2.25
N SER A 192 6.52 25.44 -1.25
CA SER A 192 6.41 26.40 -0.13
C SER A 192 6.23 27.88 -0.52
N ASP A 193 6.86 28.33 -1.62
CA ASP A 193 6.73 29.70 -2.12
C ASP A 193 5.35 29.99 -2.74
N VAL A 194 4.77 29.00 -3.40
CA VAL A 194 3.41 29.06 -3.95
C VAL A 194 2.39 29.11 -2.80
N LEU A 195 2.52 28.23 -1.80
CA LEU A 195 1.60 28.15 -0.67
C LEU A 195 1.48 29.48 0.10
N ALA A 196 2.60 30.17 0.31
CA ALA A 196 2.61 31.46 1.02
C ALA A 196 1.72 32.52 0.37
N SER A 197 1.54 32.45 -0.95
CA SER A 197 0.64 33.33 -1.69
C SER A 197 -0.84 32.98 -1.49
N ARG A 198 -1.15 31.73 -1.15
CA ARG A 198 -2.53 31.22 -1.03
C ARG A 198 -3.10 31.28 0.37
N ILE A 199 -2.28 31.16 1.42
CA ILE A 199 -2.76 31.21 2.81
C ILE A 199 -3.30 32.61 3.16
N GLN A 200 -4.46 32.66 3.82
CA GLN A 200 -5.04 33.89 4.36
C GLN A 200 -4.01 34.63 5.22
N ALA A 201 -3.85 35.93 5.01
CA ALA A 201 -2.83 36.72 5.72
C ALA A 201 -2.93 36.60 7.25
N SER A 202 -4.14 36.51 7.80
CA SER A 202 -4.42 36.32 9.24
C SER A 202 -4.10 34.92 9.77
N LYS A 203 -3.89 33.94 8.90
CA LYS A 203 -3.61 32.54 9.24
C LYS A 203 -2.15 32.15 9.03
N ARG A 204 -1.34 33.00 8.39
CA ARG A 204 0.08 32.70 8.09
C ARG A 204 0.91 32.32 9.32
N ASP A 205 0.61 32.90 10.48
CA ASP A 205 1.33 32.59 11.73
C ASP A 205 1.05 31.19 12.28
N LYS A 206 -0.01 30.50 11.81
CA LYS A 206 -0.34 29.12 12.19
C LYS A 206 0.65 28.10 11.60
N TYR A 207 1.28 28.43 10.46
CA TYR A 207 2.10 27.50 9.68
C TYR A 207 3.57 27.90 9.68
N ILE A 208 4.48 26.95 9.92
CA ILE A 208 5.92 27.22 9.94
C ILE A 208 6.42 27.76 8.59
N ALA A 209 5.90 27.26 7.47
CA ALA A 209 6.30 27.66 6.13
C ALA A 209 6.07 29.15 5.83
N THR A 210 5.06 29.74 6.47
CA THR A 210 4.59 31.08 6.13
C THR A 210 4.69 32.10 7.25
N ASN A 211 4.95 31.66 8.47
CA ASN A 211 5.13 32.58 9.58
C ASN A 211 6.46 33.33 9.45
N GLY A 212 6.54 34.53 10.03
CA GLY A 212 7.73 35.38 9.92
C GLY A 212 8.99 34.82 10.60
N LYS A 213 8.87 33.73 11.35
CA LYS A 213 9.95 33.06 12.07
C LYS A 213 10.62 31.96 11.23
N GLY A 214 9.87 31.31 10.33
CA GLY A 214 10.30 30.13 9.59
C GLY A 214 10.78 28.98 10.49
N VAL A 215 11.51 28.03 9.90
CA VAL A 215 12.11 26.90 10.63
C VAL A 215 13.09 27.39 11.71
N GLU A 216 13.93 28.38 11.39
CA GLU A 216 14.95 28.92 12.30
C GLU A 216 14.34 29.50 13.60
N GLY A 217 13.22 30.20 13.51
CA GLY A 217 12.57 30.76 14.69
C GLY A 217 11.57 29.81 15.36
N CYS A 218 11.24 28.67 14.76
CA CYS A 218 10.28 27.71 15.30
C CYS A 218 10.92 26.44 15.89
N VAL A 219 12.15 26.10 15.53
CA VAL A 219 12.88 24.95 16.09
C VAL A 219 13.90 25.42 17.14
N PRO A 220 14.06 24.73 18.28
CA PRO A 220 13.18 23.68 18.82
C PRO A 220 11.77 24.22 19.10
N PHE A 221 10.77 23.35 18.96
CA PHE A 221 9.35 23.71 19.12
C PHE A 221 9.06 24.30 20.50
N ASP A 222 8.37 25.43 20.51
CA ASP A 222 7.95 26.09 21.73
C ASP A 222 6.97 25.18 22.50
N HIS A 223 7.12 25.10 23.83
CA HIS A 223 6.28 24.28 24.73
C HIS A 223 6.31 22.76 24.50
N TRP A 224 7.22 22.25 23.67
CA TRP A 224 7.37 20.81 23.47
C TRP A 224 7.99 20.09 24.67
N SER A 225 7.48 18.90 24.97
CA SER A 225 7.92 18.09 26.11
C SER A 225 8.10 16.62 25.73
N ALA A 226 8.62 15.82 26.67
CA ALA A 226 8.70 14.37 26.52
C ALA A 226 7.33 13.67 26.59
N GLN A 227 6.27 14.39 26.95
CA GLN A 227 4.88 13.89 27.02
C GLN A 227 4.02 14.35 25.84
N SER A 228 4.56 15.23 24.99
CA SER A 228 3.90 15.67 23.76
C SER A 228 3.75 14.50 22.80
N THR A 229 2.72 14.54 21.97
CA THR A 229 2.37 13.50 21.00
C THR A 229 2.32 14.09 19.59
N GLU A 230 2.16 13.25 18.57
CA GLU A 230 1.98 13.71 17.19
C GLU A 230 0.82 14.69 17.03
N ALA A 231 -0.23 14.57 17.86
CA ALA A 231 -1.36 15.49 17.86
C ALA A 231 -1.00 16.92 18.30
N ASP A 232 0.11 17.08 19.03
CA ASP A 232 0.62 18.37 19.50
C ASP A 232 1.56 19.04 18.49
N MET A 233 1.88 18.37 17.36
CA MET A 233 2.81 18.90 16.36
C MET A 233 2.30 20.22 15.76
N PRO A 234 3.20 21.19 15.50
CA PRO A 234 2.82 22.40 14.79
C PRO A 234 2.38 22.04 13.36
N GLN A 235 1.60 22.94 12.76
CA GLN A 235 1.27 22.82 11.34
C GLN A 235 2.44 23.33 10.50
N PHE A 236 2.86 22.54 9.52
CA PHE A 236 4.08 22.86 8.77
C PHE A 236 3.83 23.80 7.60
N GLY A 237 2.70 23.68 6.93
CA GLY A 237 2.39 24.36 5.68
C GLY A 237 2.72 23.47 4.47
N THR A 238 3.96 22.98 4.36
CA THR A 238 4.37 22.02 3.32
C THR A 238 5.11 20.81 3.88
N ILE A 239 5.18 19.73 3.09
CA ILE A 239 5.92 18.51 3.43
C ILE A 239 7.42 18.84 3.54
N ALA A 240 7.97 19.65 2.64
CA ALA A 240 9.35 20.09 2.72
C ALA A 240 9.64 20.86 4.01
N THR A 241 8.75 21.72 4.47
CA THR A 241 8.94 22.47 5.74
C THR A 241 8.98 21.53 6.94
N MET A 242 8.21 20.43 6.92
CA MET A 242 8.26 19.39 7.95
C MET A 242 9.63 18.71 7.97
N TYR A 243 10.15 18.30 6.81
CA TYR A 243 11.50 17.71 6.70
C TYR A 243 12.61 18.71 7.06
N GLU A 244 12.45 20.00 6.76
CA GLU A 244 13.37 21.05 7.19
C GLU A 244 13.39 21.21 8.73
N CYS A 245 12.23 21.06 9.39
CA CYS A 245 12.16 21.03 10.86
C CYS A 245 12.89 19.82 11.44
N LEU A 246 12.72 18.64 10.84
CA LEU A 246 13.47 17.44 11.22
C LEU A 246 14.99 17.67 11.05
N ALA A 247 15.42 18.17 9.90
CA ALA A 247 16.81 18.51 9.62
C ALA A 247 17.40 19.49 10.65
N ALA A 248 16.64 20.51 11.05
CA ALA A 248 17.05 21.46 12.08
C ALA A 248 17.24 20.80 13.46
N TYR A 249 16.34 19.91 13.87
CA TYR A 249 16.50 19.13 15.11
C TYR A 249 17.73 18.23 15.07
N LEU A 250 18.00 17.55 13.94
CA LEU A 250 19.18 16.69 13.80
C LEU A 250 20.50 17.47 13.89
N ASN A 251 20.48 18.81 13.78
CA ASN A 251 21.61 19.70 13.98
C ASN A 251 21.82 20.18 15.43
N VAL A 252 20.96 19.79 16.38
CA VAL A 252 21.09 20.19 17.81
C VAL A 252 22.35 19.61 18.45
N THR A 253 23.09 20.48 19.13
CA THR A 253 24.24 20.15 19.99
C THR A 253 24.01 20.66 21.41
N TYR A 254 24.46 19.89 22.40
CA TYR A 254 24.23 20.17 23.82
C TYR A 254 25.45 20.75 24.52
N SER A 255 25.22 21.32 25.70
CA SER A 255 26.25 21.90 26.56
C SER A 255 27.29 20.91 27.09
N ASP A 256 27.01 19.60 27.02
CA ASP A 256 27.95 18.53 27.36
C ASP A 256 28.87 18.12 26.19
N GLY A 257 28.73 18.79 25.03
CA GLY A 257 29.48 18.51 23.81
C GLY A 257 28.91 17.39 22.95
N SER A 258 27.81 16.73 23.36
CA SER A 258 27.14 15.71 22.55
C SER A 258 26.14 16.33 21.57
N SER A 259 25.69 15.56 20.58
CA SER A 259 24.64 15.99 19.63
C SER A 259 23.40 15.11 19.72
N LEU A 260 22.22 15.68 19.45
CA LEU A 260 20.95 14.93 19.43
C LEU A 260 21.03 13.74 18.46
N PHE A 261 21.54 13.97 17.25
CA PHE A 261 21.74 12.92 16.26
C PHE A 261 22.58 11.77 16.83
N SER A 262 23.74 12.06 17.43
CA SER A 262 24.62 11.01 17.97
C SER A 262 23.98 10.18 19.08
N LYS A 263 22.99 10.75 19.81
CA LYS A 263 22.25 10.03 20.85
C LYS A 263 21.15 9.15 20.27
N MET A 264 20.51 9.57 19.18
CA MET A 264 19.37 8.88 18.57
C MET A 264 19.75 7.86 17.49
N PHE A 265 20.93 7.99 16.90
CA PHE A 265 21.36 7.12 15.82
C PHE A 265 21.57 5.68 16.28
N ASN A 266 20.89 4.75 15.60
CA ASN A 266 21.01 3.31 15.80
C ASN A 266 21.66 2.66 14.55
N PRO A 267 22.97 2.37 14.58
CA PRO A 267 23.68 1.77 13.44
C PRO A 267 23.22 0.34 13.11
N ASP A 268 22.54 -0.33 14.04
CA ASP A 268 22.07 -1.71 13.91
C ASP A 268 20.57 -1.80 13.60
N SER A 269 19.92 -0.66 13.33
CA SER A 269 18.53 -0.61 12.90
C SER A 269 18.29 -1.41 11.62
N ILE A 270 17.08 -1.97 11.48
CA ILE A 270 16.68 -2.68 10.28
C ILE A 270 16.39 -1.66 9.19
N GLN A 271 17.08 -1.79 8.06
CA GLN A 271 16.84 -0.98 6.87
C GLN A 271 16.18 -1.86 5.80
N ARG A 272 15.25 -1.29 5.04
CA ARG A 272 14.49 -1.99 4.00
C ARG A 272 14.63 -1.29 2.67
N ASP A 273 14.85 -2.08 1.61
CA ASP A 273 15.13 -1.52 0.30
C ASP A 273 14.44 -2.29 -0.83
N LEU A 274 13.19 -1.93 -1.05
CA LEU A 274 12.33 -2.51 -2.08
C LEU A 274 12.77 -2.14 -3.49
N PHE A 275 13.32 -0.94 -3.65
CA PHE A 275 13.54 -0.28 -4.94
C PHE A 275 14.96 -0.47 -5.48
N ASN A 276 15.94 -0.74 -4.61
CA ASN A 276 17.34 -0.88 -5.03
C ASN A 276 17.97 -2.24 -4.67
N THR A 277 17.28 -3.14 -3.96
CA THR A 277 17.81 -4.48 -3.70
C THR A 277 17.70 -5.36 -4.94
N GLU A 278 18.83 -5.73 -5.52
CA GLU A 278 18.87 -6.65 -6.66
C GLU A 278 18.58 -8.10 -6.23
N GLU A 279 17.59 -8.73 -6.88
CA GLU A 279 17.19 -10.11 -6.61
C GLU A 279 16.52 -10.78 -7.82
N SER A 280 16.13 -12.05 -7.68
CA SER A 280 15.40 -12.75 -8.73
C SER A 280 14.03 -12.10 -8.97
N GLY A 281 13.81 -11.58 -10.18
CA GLY A 281 12.62 -10.82 -10.55
C GLY A 281 12.77 -9.30 -10.42
N HIS A 282 13.85 -8.82 -9.80
CA HIS A 282 14.21 -7.41 -9.69
C HIS A 282 15.74 -7.29 -9.88
N PRO A 283 16.25 -7.60 -11.09
CA PRO A 283 17.68 -7.77 -11.34
C PRO A 283 18.52 -6.49 -11.23
N LEU A 284 17.92 -5.30 -11.23
CA LEU A 284 18.66 -4.04 -11.23
C LEU A 284 18.07 -3.06 -10.21
N ALA A 285 18.92 -2.24 -9.61
CA ALA A 285 18.45 -1.15 -8.77
C ALA A 285 17.71 -0.09 -9.61
N GLU A 286 16.48 0.25 -9.23
CA GLU A 286 15.65 1.20 -9.97
C GLU A 286 16.13 2.64 -9.82
N PHE A 287 16.71 2.99 -8.67
CA PHE A 287 17.25 4.32 -8.34
C PHE A 287 18.76 4.20 -8.04
N PRO A 288 19.60 3.78 -9.01
CA PRO A 288 21.00 3.41 -8.77
C PRO A 288 21.90 4.60 -8.40
N ARG A 289 21.40 5.83 -8.52
CA ARG A 289 22.14 7.07 -8.24
C ARG A 289 21.83 7.66 -6.86
N MET A 290 20.89 7.08 -6.11
CA MET A 290 20.59 7.47 -4.74
C MET A 290 20.52 6.26 -3.81
N LYS A 291 20.93 6.46 -2.57
CA LYS A 291 20.65 5.51 -1.50
C LYS A 291 19.20 5.67 -1.06
N THR A 292 18.57 4.55 -0.73
CA THR A 292 17.19 4.45 -0.23
C THR A 292 17.14 3.90 1.19
N VAL A 293 18.32 3.72 1.80
CA VAL A 293 18.57 3.19 3.14
C VAL A 293 19.64 3.98 3.87
N VAL A 294 19.66 3.88 5.19
CA VAL A 294 20.74 4.38 6.06
C VAL A 294 21.64 3.21 6.46
N ASP A 295 22.56 2.83 5.57
CA ASP A 295 23.48 1.69 5.78
C ASP A 295 24.82 2.08 6.44
N ALA A 296 25.10 3.38 6.58
CA ALA A 296 26.28 3.87 7.25
C ALA A 296 26.30 3.46 8.72
N LYS A 297 27.49 3.12 9.23
CA LYS A 297 27.71 2.76 10.64
C LYS A 297 28.22 3.92 11.49
N GLU A 298 28.77 4.94 10.84
CA GLU A 298 29.27 6.14 11.49
C GLU A 298 28.23 7.24 11.47
N ALA A 299 28.02 7.90 12.62
CA ALA A 299 26.95 8.87 12.81
C ALA A 299 26.97 10.01 11.76
N THR A 300 28.14 10.57 11.46
CA THR A 300 28.25 11.66 10.47
C THR A 300 27.83 11.23 9.06
N GLN A 301 28.20 10.02 8.66
CA GLN A 301 27.84 9.46 7.35
C GLN A 301 26.35 9.13 7.30
N ALA A 302 25.81 8.52 8.35
CA ALA A 302 24.38 8.22 8.48
C ALA A 302 23.53 9.49 8.44
N LYS A 303 23.98 10.58 9.08
CA LYS A 303 23.31 11.88 9.00
C LYS A 303 23.28 12.42 7.57
N SER A 304 24.37 12.31 6.83
CA SER A 304 24.42 12.71 5.42
C SER A 304 23.46 11.88 4.57
N GLN A 305 23.38 10.57 4.79
CA GLN A 305 22.41 9.70 4.11
C GLN A 305 20.96 10.11 4.43
N ILE A 306 20.63 10.34 5.70
CA ILE A 306 19.28 10.78 6.10
C ILE A 306 18.89 12.07 5.37
N PHE A 307 19.80 13.05 5.24
CA PHE A 307 19.52 14.27 4.49
C PHE A 307 19.36 14.04 2.99
N GLN A 308 20.12 13.10 2.40
CA GLN A 308 19.94 12.72 0.99
C GLN A 308 18.57 12.07 0.76
N LEU A 309 18.10 11.22 1.67
CA LEU A 309 16.76 10.62 1.60
C LEU A 309 15.68 11.71 1.71
N MET A 310 15.78 12.64 2.67
CA MET A 310 14.83 13.75 2.82
C MET A 310 14.83 14.68 1.58
N ASN A 311 15.99 14.93 0.97
CA ASN A 311 16.10 15.69 -0.27
C ASN A 311 15.45 14.94 -1.45
N ALA A 312 15.61 13.62 -1.55
CA ALA A 312 14.97 12.84 -2.60
C ALA A 312 13.44 12.87 -2.51
N ILE A 313 12.89 12.81 -1.28
CA ILE A 313 11.44 12.93 -1.03
C ILE A 313 10.94 14.29 -1.52
N THR A 314 11.55 15.37 -0.99
CA THR A 314 11.13 16.75 -1.28
C THR A 314 11.31 17.15 -2.75
N ASP A 315 12.38 16.68 -3.41
CA ASP A 315 12.62 16.96 -4.83
C ASP A 315 11.64 16.22 -5.75
N GLN A 316 11.33 14.96 -5.45
CA GLN A 316 10.34 14.21 -6.21
C GLN A 316 8.90 14.73 -6.01
N GLY A 317 8.57 15.24 -4.82
CA GLY A 317 7.25 15.80 -4.49
C GLY A 317 7.05 17.23 -4.98
N GLU A 318 7.81 18.16 -4.40
CA GLU A 318 7.64 19.61 -4.56
C GLU A 318 8.61 20.23 -5.60
N GLY A 319 9.45 19.43 -6.26
CA GLY A 319 10.36 19.90 -7.32
C GLY A 319 11.58 20.69 -6.81
N ALA A 320 11.92 20.56 -5.53
CA ALA A 320 13.12 21.15 -4.95
C ALA A 320 13.62 20.40 -3.71
N THR A 321 14.93 20.46 -3.48
CA THR A 321 15.56 19.96 -2.25
C THR A 321 15.33 20.90 -1.06
N MET A 322 15.46 20.36 0.16
CA MET A 322 15.34 21.14 1.40
C MET A 322 16.33 22.31 1.45
N LYS A 323 15.96 23.40 2.12
CA LYS A 323 16.82 24.58 2.33
C LYS A 323 17.79 24.42 3.52
N VAL A 324 17.78 23.26 4.19
CA VAL A 324 18.61 22.95 5.37
C VAL A 324 19.66 21.89 5.01
N GLU A 325 20.95 22.22 5.16
CA GLU A 325 22.04 21.33 4.73
C GLU A 325 22.57 20.42 5.85
N ALA A 326 23.01 19.21 5.48
CA ALA A 326 23.86 18.38 6.34
C ALA A 326 25.24 19.05 6.45
N GLN A 327 25.92 18.93 7.58
CA GLN A 327 27.28 19.47 7.76
C GLN A 327 28.35 18.92 6.78
N THR A 328 27.97 18.04 5.83
CA THR A 328 28.79 17.57 4.69
C THR A 328 27.98 17.49 3.37
N VAL A 329 28.18 18.51 2.52
CA VAL A 329 28.14 18.66 1.04
C VAL A 329 27.03 17.98 0.21
N LEU A 330 26.15 18.78 -0.42
CA LEU A 330 26.05 19.10 -1.87
C LEU A 330 24.91 20.14 -2.10
N PRO A 331 24.94 20.94 -3.19
CA PRO A 331 24.23 22.22 -3.30
C PRO A 331 22.73 22.09 -3.60
N ALA A 332 21.98 23.12 -3.21
CA ALA A 332 20.56 23.30 -3.48
C ALA A 332 20.24 23.38 -5.00
N GLY A 333 19.20 22.67 -5.41
CA GLY A 333 18.53 22.83 -6.70
C GLY A 333 17.68 24.10 -6.72
N LEU A 334 17.51 24.70 -7.90
CA LEU A 334 16.60 25.82 -8.12
C LEU A 334 15.16 25.29 -8.24
N VAL A 335 14.21 25.99 -7.60
CA VAL A 335 12.77 25.72 -7.67
C VAL A 335 12.29 25.76 -9.13
N GLY A 336 11.61 24.69 -9.57
CA GLY A 336 11.08 24.53 -10.93
C GLY A 336 12.06 23.91 -11.94
N ALA A 337 13.05 23.14 -11.48
CA ALA A 337 13.90 22.30 -12.31
C ALA A 337 13.32 20.87 -12.40
N PRO A 338 13.56 20.10 -13.48
CA PRO A 338 13.25 18.68 -13.48
C PRO A 338 13.92 18.00 -12.29
N VAL A 339 13.27 16.98 -11.71
CA VAL A 339 13.79 16.14 -10.60
C VAL A 339 15.29 15.92 -10.80
N ASP A 340 16.11 16.14 -9.77
CA ASP A 340 17.57 16.00 -9.89
C ASP A 340 17.86 14.62 -10.51
N PRO A 341 18.66 14.53 -11.58
CA PRO A 341 18.98 13.25 -12.19
C PRO A 341 19.43 12.18 -11.19
N SER A 342 20.06 12.57 -10.08
CA SER A 342 20.45 11.68 -8.98
C SER A 342 19.27 10.99 -8.29
N TYR A 343 18.09 11.62 -8.28
CA TYR A 343 16.85 11.12 -7.68
C TYR A 343 15.86 10.52 -8.70
N GLN A 344 16.20 10.54 -9.99
CA GLN A 344 15.37 9.93 -11.03
C GLN A 344 15.57 8.40 -11.13
N PRO A 345 14.54 7.65 -11.56
CA PRO A 345 14.68 6.22 -11.83
C PRO A 345 15.54 5.95 -13.08
N ASN A 346 16.02 4.71 -13.20
CA ASN A 346 16.78 4.22 -14.34
C ASN A 346 15.88 3.43 -15.30
N PHE A 347 15.81 3.86 -16.56
CA PHE A 347 14.97 3.21 -17.58
C PHE A 347 15.34 1.75 -17.84
N GLN A 348 16.64 1.43 -17.90
CA GLN A 348 17.10 0.07 -18.16
C GLN A 348 16.78 -0.86 -16.99
N ALA A 349 16.90 -0.37 -15.76
CA ALA A 349 16.47 -1.10 -14.57
C ALA A 349 14.97 -1.39 -14.64
N LEU A 350 14.15 -0.36 -14.80
CA LEU A 350 12.70 -0.51 -14.91
C LEU A 350 12.26 -1.46 -16.04
N GLN A 351 12.91 -1.45 -17.20
CA GLN A 351 12.60 -2.38 -18.29
C GLN A 351 13.03 -3.83 -18.00
N ALA A 352 14.06 -4.02 -17.19
CA ALA A 352 14.51 -5.34 -16.75
C ALA A 352 13.62 -5.91 -15.63
N ASP A 353 13.23 -5.06 -14.68
CA ASP A 353 12.46 -5.41 -13.50
C ASP A 353 10.98 -5.64 -13.82
N TYR A 354 10.39 -4.79 -14.68
CA TYR A 354 8.97 -4.84 -14.97
C TYR A 354 8.70 -5.41 -16.35
N LYS A 355 8.36 -6.70 -16.37
CA LYS A 355 7.91 -7.40 -17.57
C LYS A 355 6.38 -7.40 -17.65
N GLN A 356 5.87 -7.23 -18.86
CA GLN A 356 4.45 -7.37 -19.16
C GLN A 356 4.29 -8.32 -20.33
N TYR A 357 3.20 -9.06 -20.33
CA TYR A 357 2.91 -10.09 -21.33
C TYR A 357 1.60 -9.76 -22.04
N ASP A 358 1.45 -10.23 -23.27
CA ASP A 358 0.17 -10.23 -23.97
C ASP A 358 -0.74 -11.38 -23.47
N GLU A 359 -1.95 -11.49 -24.04
CA GLU A 359 -2.93 -12.51 -23.63
C GLU A 359 -2.50 -13.96 -23.92
N LYS A 360 -1.46 -14.16 -24.73
CA LYS A 360 -0.87 -15.48 -25.04
C LYS A 360 0.33 -15.80 -24.15
N GLY A 361 0.79 -14.83 -23.37
CA GLY A 361 1.94 -14.94 -22.48
C GLY A 361 3.26 -14.59 -23.14
N ASP A 362 3.24 -13.95 -24.32
CA ASP A 362 4.44 -13.45 -25.00
C ASP A 362 4.85 -12.10 -24.39
N GLU A 363 6.16 -11.90 -24.15
CA GLU A 363 6.68 -10.68 -23.54
C GLU A 363 6.52 -9.48 -24.47
N LEU A 364 5.96 -8.39 -23.93
CA LEU A 364 5.87 -7.12 -24.63
C LEU A 364 7.23 -6.40 -24.63
N PRO A 365 7.56 -5.60 -25.66
CA PRO A 365 8.83 -4.85 -25.72
C PRO A 365 9.05 -3.88 -24.55
N MET A 366 7.96 -3.41 -23.95
CA MET A 366 7.95 -2.49 -22.82
C MET A 366 6.69 -2.73 -21.99
N SER A 367 6.80 -2.68 -20.66
CA SER A 367 5.65 -2.71 -19.76
C SER A 367 5.10 -1.31 -19.50
N GLY A 368 3.80 -1.23 -19.22
CA GLY A 368 3.16 0.01 -18.80
C GLY A 368 3.73 0.56 -17.50
N ALA A 369 4.08 -0.31 -16.55
CA ALA A 369 4.72 0.08 -15.30
C ALA A 369 6.10 0.73 -15.55
N ALA A 370 6.97 0.11 -16.36
CA ALA A 370 8.27 0.70 -16.69
C ALA A 370 8.13 2.05 -17.40
N HIS A 371 7.21 2.14 -18.36
CA HIS A 371 6.93 3.38 -19.09
C HIS A 371 6.46 4.49 -18.14
N ALA A 372 5.38 4.25 -17.40
CA ALA A 372 4.79 5.22 -16.48
C ALA A 372 5.81 5.73 -15.46
N ARG A 373 6.55 4.82 -14.84
CA ARG A 373 7.51 5.15 -13.78
C ARG A 373 8.72 5.92 -14.29
N PHE A 374 9.23 5.59 -15.48
CA PHE A 374 10.36 6.33 -16.04
C PHE A 374 9.97 7.73 -16.50
N PHE A 375 8.98 7.84 -17.40
CA PHE A 375 8.60 9.13 -17.96
C PHE A 375 7.90 10.04 -16.95
N GLY A 376 7.20 9.47 -15.96
CA GLY A 376 6.68 10.22 -14.84
C GLY A 376 7.78 10.64 -13.85
N GLY A 377 8.74 9.75 -13.56
CA GLY A 377 9.76 9.98 -12.53
C GLY A 377 10.85 11.02 -12.87
N VAL A 378 10.81 11.62 -14.06
CA VAL A 378 11.68 12.77 -14.43
C VAL A 378 11.01 14.13 -14.19
N VAL A 379 9.75 14.12 -13.74
CA VAL A 379 8.92 15.29 -13.42
C VAL A 379 8.49 15.15 -11.96
N ASP A 380 8.44 16.23 -11.18
CA ASP A 380 7.95 16.18 -9.80
C ASP A 380 6.43 15.89 -9.74
N HIS A 381 5.91 15.61 -8.54
CA HIS A 381 4.50 15.27 -8.35
C HIS A 381 3.59 16.46 -8.66
N TYR A 382 3.95 17.66 -8.21
CA TYR A 382 3.17 18.88 -8.45
C TYR A 382 2.94 19.12 -9.95
N ASP A 383 4.00 19.09 -10.77
CA ASP A 383 3.92 19.31 -12.21
C ASP A 383 3.19 18.17 -12.94
N ARG A 384 3.28 16.92 -12.46
CA ARG A 384 2.45 15.82 -12.99
C ARG A 384 0.97 16.04 -12.69
N PHE A 385 0.62 16.52 -11.51
CA PHE A 385 -0.75 16.87 -11.18
C PHE A 385 -1.25 18.09 -11.97
N GLN A 386 -0.39 19.04 -12.33
CA GLN A 386 -0.76 20.10 -13.28
C GLN A 386 -1.07 19.54 -14.68
N GLN A 387 -0.30 18.56 -15.17
CA GLN A 387 -0.59 17.88 -16.43
C GLN A 387 -1.93 17.14 -16.38
N MET A 388 -2.21 16.44 -15.27
CA MET A 388 -3.50 15.79 -15.05
C MET A 388 -4.67 16.77 -15.00
N LYS A 389 -4.48 17.95 -14.38
CA LYS A 389 -5.47 19.01 -14.40
C LYS A 389 -5.79 19.44 -15.83
N GLY A 390 -4.78 19.62 -16.67
CA GLY A 390 -4.97 19.92 -18.10
C GLY A 390 -5.73 18.81 -18.86
N LEU A 391 -5.47 17.53 -18.53
CA LEU A 391 -6.23 16.41 -19.10
C LEU A 391 -7.69 16.37 -18.62
N LEU A 392 -7.95 16.71 -17.36
CA LEU A 392 -9.31 16.80 -16.83
C LEU A 392 -10.08 17.96 -17.50
N GLU A 393 -9.45 19.12 -17.62
CA GLU A 393 -10.03 20.32 -18.24
C GLU A 393 -10.28 20.18 -19.75
N SER A 394 -9.63 19.22 -20.42
CA SER A 394 -9.92 18.92 -21.83
C SER A 394 -11.28 18.29 -22.05
N GLY A 395 -11.87 17.68 -21.01
CA GLY A 395 -13.13 16.93 -21.08
C GLY A 395 -13.02 15.59 -21.78
N GLU A 396 -11.81 15.09 -22.05
CA GLU A 396 -11.56 13.79 -22.70
C GLU A 396 -11.43 12.63 -21.70
N ILE A 397 -11.35 12.92 -20.40
CA ILE A 397 -11.34 11.89 -19.35
C ILE A 397 -12.76 11.37 -19.13
N THR A 398 -12.90 10.05 -19.09
CA THR A 398 -14.12 9.38 -18.61
C THR A 398 -13.85 8.62 -17.32
N THR A 399 -14.73 8.78 -16.34
CA THR A 399 -14.68 8.06 -15.06
C THR A 399 -15.82 7.05 -14.95
N TRP A 400 -15.72 6.13 -14.00
CA TRP A 400 -16.84 5.26 -13.65
C TRP A 400 -18.06 6.05 -13.17
N ALA A 401 -17.87 7.19 -12.50
CA ALA A 401 -18.97 8.06 -12.13
C ALA A 401 -19.74 8.57 -13.38
N ASP A 402 -19.03 8.96 -14.44
CA ASP A 402 -19.64 9.38 -15.71
C ASP A 402 -20.37 8.23 -16.40
N TRP A 403 -19.76 7.03 -16.43
CA TRP A 403 -20.41 5.84 -16.97
C TRP A 403 -21.69 5.51 -16.22
N HIS A 404 -21.69 5.62 -14.89
CA HIS A 404 -22.84 5.37 -14.03
C HIS A 404 -23.91 6.47 -14.10
N ALA A 405 -23.54 7.71 -14.45
CA ALA A 405 -24.47 8.82 -14.62
C ALA A 405 -25.49 8.58 -15.74
N ASN A 406 -25.17 7.70 -16.71
CA ASN A 406 -26.16 7.22 -17.68
C ASN A 406 -26.92 6.00 -17.11
N PRO A 407 -28.21 6.14 -16.74
CA PRO A 407 -28.97 5.03 -16.16
C PRO A 407 -29.25 3.87 -17.13
N ALA A 408 -29.03 4.07 -18.43
CA ALA A 408 -29.13 3.00 -19.43
C ALA A 408 -27.91 2.06 -19.42
N ASN A 409 -26.78 2.49 -18.86
CA ASN A 409 -25.56 1.70 -18.81
C ASN A 409 -25.70 0.52 -17.84
N LYS A 410 -25.43 -0.67 -18.36
CA LYS A 410 -25.44 -1.95 -17.66
C LYS A 410 -24.34 -2.83 -18.22
N TRP A 411 -23.67 -3.57 -17.34
CA TRP A 411 -22.66 -4.54 -17.74
C TRP A 411 -23.25 -5.59 -18.67
N GLN A 412 -22.63 -5.77 -19.82
CA GLN A 412 -22.94 -6.80 -20.81
C GLN A 412 -21.80 -7.81 -20.86
N PRO A 413 -22.06 -9.05 -21.33
CA PRO A 413 -21.00 -10.03 -21.54
C PRO A 413 -19.87 -9.51 -22.44
N ASP A 414 -20.22 -8.75 -23.48
CA ASP A 414 -19.28 -8.20 -24.46
C ASP A 414 -18.28 -7.20 -23.85
N ASP A 415 -18.61 -6.55 -22.73
CA ASP A 415 -17.70 -5.66 -22.03
C ASP A 415 -16.50 -6.42 -21.42
N LEU A 416 -16.71 -7.71 -21.12
CA LEU A 416 -15.79 -8.55 -20.34
C LEU A 416 -14.98 -9.54 -21.19
N GLN A 417 -15.04 -9.39 -22.52
CA GLN A 417 -14.41 -10.33 -23.45
C GLN A 417 -13.75 -9.65 -24.66
N THR A 418 -12.69 -10.26 -25.17
CA THR A 418 -12.10 -9.95 -26.48
C THR A 418 -12.53 -10.99 -27.52
N ALA A 419 -12.14 -10.79 -28.77
CA ALA A 419 -12.38 -11.76 -29.84
C ALA A 419 -11.72 -13.15 -29.58
N GLU A 420 -10.70 -13.21 -28.73
CA GLU A 420 -9.99 -14.45 -28.40
C GLU A 420 -10.67 -15.25 -27.27
N TYR A 421 -11.69 -14.69 -26.61
CA TYR A 421 -12.37 -15.32 -25.46
C TYR A 421 -12.88 -16.74 -25.78
N GLN A 422 -13.43 -16.93 -26.97
CA GLN A 422 -13.92 -18.22 -27.47
C GLN A 422 -12.85 -19.30 -27.61
N ASN A 423 -11.57 -18.91 -27.67
CA ASN A 423 -10.42 -19.80 -27.81
C ASN A 423 -9.79 -20.15 -26.45
N ASN A 424 -10.34 -19.67 -25.34
CA ASN A 424 -9.80 -19.94 -24.01
C ASN A 424 -9.98 -21.42 -23.63
N GLN A 425 -8.86 -22.13 -23.47
CA GLN A 425 -8.86 -23.56 -23.10
C GLN A 425 -9.47 -23.85 -21.72
N TYR A 426 -9.54 -22.86 -20.83
CA TYR A 426 -10.10 -22.96 -19.48
C TYR A 426 -11.54 -22.43 -19.38
N ALA A 427 -12.22 -22.16 -20.50
CA ALA A 427 -13.60 -21.67 -20.52
C ALA A 427 -14.59 -22.59 -19.79
N GLY A 428 -14.31 -23.89 -19.68
CA GLY A 428 -15.14 -24.84 -18.93
C GLY A 428 -14.97 -24.79 -17.41
N VAL A 429 -13.89 -24.17 -16.92
CA VAL A 429 -13.55 -24.03 -15.48
C VAL A 429 -13.90 -22.61 -15.00
N LEU A 430 -13.70 -21.63 -15.87
CA LEU A 430 -13.90 -20.22 -15.60
C LEU A 430 -15.39 -19.81 -15.63
N PRO A 431 -15.86 -18.91 -14.74
CA PRO A 431 -17.20 -18.35 -14.83
C PRO A 431 -17.43 -17.63 -16.16
N SER A 432 -18.58 -17.81 -16.81
CA SER A 432 -18.84 -17.15 -18.11
C SER A 432 -18.91 -15.62 -18.00
N ALA A 433 -18.62 -14.90 -19.09
CA ALA A 433 -18.82 -13.45 -19.16
C ALA A 433 -20.28 -13.04 -18.84
N GLN A 434 -21.26 -13.89 -19.16
CA GLN A 434 -22.65 -13.68 -18.75
C GLN A 434 -22.84 -13.77 -17.23
N ALA A 435 -22.22 -14.75 -16.56
CA ALA A 435 -22.32 -14.87 -15.12
C ALA A 435 -21.68 -13.66 -14.41
N VAL A 436 -20.50 -13.23 -14.87
CA VAL A 436 -19.79 -12.07 -14.30
C VAL A 436 -20.58 -10.77 -14.52
N SER A 437 -21.03 -10.48 -15.75
CA SER A 437 -21.83 -9.27 -16.02
C SER A 437 -23.16 -9.26 -15.25
N THR A 438 -23.80 -10.43 -15.07
CA THR A 438 -25.00 -10.56 -14.22
C THR A 438 -24.67 -10.22 -12.77
N ALA A 439 -23.57 -10.77 -12.24
CA ALA A 439 -23.13 -10.50 -10.87
C ALA A 439 -22.82 -9.00 -10.63
N LEU A 440 -22.11 -8.34 -11.55
CA LEU A 440 -21.83 -6.90 -11.47
C LEU A 440 -23.13 -6.08 -11.43
N ASN A 441 -24.11 -6.42 -12.28
CA ASN A 441 -25.41 -5.74 -12.28
C ASN A 441 -26.25 -6.05 -11.02
N ASN A 442 -26.18 -7.27 -10.49
CA ASN A 442 -26.87 -7.64 -9.25
C ASN A 442 -26.29 -6.89 -8.04
N LEU A 443 -24.97 -6.78 -7.94
CA LEU A 443 -24.30 -6.00 -6.89
C LEU A 443 -24.73 -4.53 -6.97
N LYS A 444 -24.76 -3.94 -8.17
CA LYS A 444 -25.30 -2.58 -8.39
C LYS A 444 -26.76 -2.46 -7.91
N ALA A 445 -27.60 -3.45 -8.24
CA ALA A 445 -29.00 -3.48 -7.83
C ALA A 445 -29.20 -3.66 -6.31
N GLY A 446 -28.22 -4.25 -5.61
CA GLY A 446 -28.19 -4.36 -4.15
C GLY A 446 -27.97 -3.03 -3.43
N GLY A 447 -27.54 -1.97 -4.14
CA GLY A 447 -27.41 -0.62 -3.61
C GLY A 447 -26.45 -0.52 -2.42
N ASP A 448 -26.83 0.30 -1.43
CA ASP A 448 -26.00 0.64 -0.28
C ASP A 448 -25.50 -0.58 0.50
N ALA A 449 -26.31 -1.63 0.63
CA ALA A 449 -25.89 -2.84 1.35
C ALA A 449 -24.73 -3.56 0.66
N SER A 450 -24.76 -3.65 -0.68
CA SER A 450 -23.65 -4.23 -1.44
C SER A 450 -22.43 -3.31 -1.47
N TRP A 451 -22.64 -1.98 -1.49
CA TRP A 451 -21.56 -1.00 -1.44
C TRP A 451 -20.84 -0.99 -0.08
N GLN A 452 -21.58 -1.07 1.03
CA GLN A 452 -21.01 -1.19 2.38
C GLN A 452 -20.18 -2.47 2.52
N GLU A 453 -20.67 -3.61 2.03
CA GLU A 453 -19.92 -4.86 2.07
C GLU A 453 -18.61 -4.75 1.26
N MET A 454 -18.65 -4.18 0.05
CA MET A 454 -17.43 -3.96 -0.76
C MET A 454 -16.48 -2.96 -0.11
N SER A 455 -17.01 -1.96 0.60
CA SER A 455 -16.22 -0.99 1.36
C SER A 455 -15.46 -1.66 2.51
N HIS A 456 -16.10 -2.56 3.27
CA HIS A 456 -15.41 -3.38 4.27
C HIS A 456 -14.35 -4.30 3.65
N VAL A 457 -14.61 -4.88 2.48
CA VAL A 457 -13.60 -5.70 1.76
C VAL A 457 -12.38 -4.85 1.38
N ALA A 458 -12.58 -3.64 0.87
CA ALA A 458 -11.50 -2.73 0.52
C ALA A 458 -10.73 -2.24 1.77
N ALA A 459 -11.45 -1.89 2.85
CA ALA A 459 -10.85 -1.47 4.11
C ALA A 459 -10.00 -2.58 4.74
N GLY A 460 -10.51 -3.82 4.81
CA GLY A 460 -9.74 -4.96 5.33
C GLY A 460 -8.55 -5.35 4.47
N ALA A 461 -8.64 -5.17 3.14
CA ALA A 461 -7.49 -5.33 2.25
C ALA A 461 -6.35 -4.36 2.60
N ILE A 462 -6.68 -3.08 2.84
CA ILE A 462 -5.71 -2.03 3.20
C ILE A 462 -5.20 -2.21 4.64
N ALA A 463 -6.07 -2.51 5.59
CA ALA A 463 -5.68 -2.80 6.98
C ALA A 463 -4.72 -4.00 7.06
N GLY A 464 -4.90 -4.98 6.18
CA GLY A 464 -3.97 -6.09 6.05
C GLY A 464 -2.55 -5.65 5.69
N ILE A 465 -2.40 -4.68 4.79
CA ILE A 465 -1.11 -4.09 4.41
C ILE A 465 -0.47 -3.38 5.61
N THR A 466 -1.18 -2.46 6.26
CA THR A 466 -0.61 -1.67 7.38
C THR A 466 -0.21 -2.57 8.56
N THR A 467 -0.97 -3.64 8.81
CA THR A 467 -0.64 -4.66 9.81
C THR A 467 0.71 -5.33 9.55
N VAL A 468 1.05 -5.60 8.29
CA VAL A 468 2.37 -6.16 7.91
C VAL A 468 3.46 -5.08 8.01
N LEU A 469 3.18 -3.86 7.58
CA LEU A 469 4.15 -2.75 7.64
C LEU A 469 4.59 -2.46 9.08
N ASN A 470 3.67 -2.56 10.08
CA ASN A 470 3.99 -2.45 11.51
C ASN A 470 5.07 -3.43 12.00
N LYS A 471 5.27 -4.56 11.30
CA LYS A 471 6.29 -5.56 11.64
C LYS A 471 7.51 -5.50 10.73
N TYR A 472 7.35 -4.93 9.53
CA TYR A 472 8.36 -4.99 8.46
C TYR A 472 9.70 -4.35 8.85
N TRP A 473 9.68 -3.24 9.56
CA TRP A 473 10.91 -2.56 10.07
C TRP A 473 11.39 -3.06 11.43
N THR A 474 10.70 -4.03 12.06
CA THR A 474 11.08 -4.58 13.37
C THR A 474 11.53 -6.04 13.30
N ASP A 475 11.13 -6.78 12.27
CA ASP A 475 11.43 -8.19 12.10
C ASP A 475 11.97 -8.48 10.70
N LYS A 476 13.22 -8.94 10.61
CA LYS A 476 13.91 -9.27 9.34
C LYS A 476 13.24 -10.41 8.57
N GLY A 477 12.45 -11.26 9.23
CA GLY A 477 11.70 -12.36 8.61
C GLY A 477 10.37 -11.96 7.97
N VAL A 478 9.99 -10.68 8.06
CA VAL A 478 8.81 -10.12 7.41
C VAL A 478 9.23 -9.54 6.05
N ASP A 479 8.56 -9.95 4.97
CA ASP A 479 8.73 -9.37 3.64
C ASP A 479 7.67 -8.29 3.37
N PHE A 480 7.90 -7.49 2.34
CA PHE A 480 6.95 -6.49 1.88
C PHE A 480 5.69 -7.15 1.27
N PRO A 481 4.47 -6.66 1.55
CA PRO A 481 3.22 -7.29 1.13
C PRO A 481 2.83 -6.95 -0.33
N PHE A 482 3.72 -7.17 -1.31
CA PHE A 482 3.54 -6.77 -2.72
C PHE A 482 2.20 -7.22 -3.37
N PRO A 483 1.88 -8.54 -3.43
CA PRO A 483 0.59 -9.01 -3.93
C PRO A 483 -0.64 -8.41 -3.25
N SER A 484 -0.52 -8.00 -1.98
CA SER A 484 -1.61 -7.36 -1.26
C SER A 484 -1.82 -5.93 -1.71
N MET A 485 -0.76 -5.22 -2.10
CA MET A 485 -0.89 -3.90 -2.72
C MET A 485 -1.70 -3.99 -4.01
N SER A 486 -1.34 -4.91 -4.91
CA SER A 486 -2.08 -5.14 -6.16
C SER A 486 -3.53 -5.57 -5.87
N GLY A 487 -3.70 -6.57 -5.02
CA GLY A 487 -5.01 -7.12 -4.69
C GLY A 487 -5.94 -6.12 -3.99
N SER A 488 -5.39 -5.14 -3.24
CA SER A 488 -6.18 -4.06 -2.63
C SER A 488 -6.65 -3.04 -3.67
N GLY A 489 -5.79 -2.72 -4.64
CA GLY A 489 -6.15 -1.92 -5.81
C GLY A 489 -7.33 -2.51 -6.59
N ASP A 490 -7.34 -3.83 -6.78
CA ASP A 490 -8.46 -4.53 -7.42
C ASP A 490 -9.78 -4.40 -6.65
N ARG A 491 -9.73 -4.40 -5.29
CA ARG A 491 -10.94 -4.22 -4.45
C ARG A 491 -11.50 -2.82 -4.55
N VAL A 492 -10.62 -1.82 -4.66
CA VAL A 492 -11.03 -0.42 -4.86
C VAL A 492 -11.58 -0.23 -6.28
N SER A 493 -10.89 -0.77 -7.29
CA SER A 493 -11.28 -0.73 -8.70
C SER A 493 -12.67 -1.32 -8.95
N ILE A 494 -12.94 -2.51 -8.41
CA ILE A 494 -14.24 -3.15 -8.64
C ILE A 494 -15.38 -2.42 -7.94
N CYS A 495 -15.11 -1.74 -6.81
CA CYS A 495 -16.10 -0.89 -6.15
C CYS A 495 -16.51 0.27 -7.07
N TRP A 496 -15.53 0.94 -7.69
CA TRP A 496 -15.78 1.97 -8.69
C TRP A 496 -16.58 1.44 -9.88
N ALA A 497 -16.18 0.31 -10.45
CA ALA A 497 -16.84 -0.27 -11.61
C ALA A 497 -18.29 -0.72 -11.37
N VAL A 498 -18.63 -1.09 -10.13
CA VAL A 498 -19.99 -1.55 -9.80
C VAL A 498 -20.90 -0.40 -9.37
N PHE A 499 -20.35 0.63 -8.70
CA PHE A 499 -21.17 1.67 -8.08
C PHE A 499 -20.95 3.08 -8.64
N GLY A 500 -19.87 3.32 -9.38
CA GLY A 500 -19.49 4.67 -9.83
C GLY A 500 -19.07 5.59 -8.68
N GLN A 501 -18.67 5.02 -7.54
CA GLN A 501 -18.22 5.76 -6.35
C GLN A 501 -17.12 4.99 -5.60
N ALA A 502 -16.29 5.72 -4.85
CA ALA A 502 -15.24 5.17 -4.01
C ALA A 502 -15.80 4.24 -2.91
N PRO A 503 -15.03 3.25 -2.43
CA PRO A 503 -15.35 2.56 -1.19
C PRO A 503 -15.22 3.52 0.00
N ASP A 504 -16.07 3.37 1.01
CA ASP A 504 -15.95 4.08 2.28
C ASP A 504 -14.97 3.37 3.21
N LEU A 505 -13.71 3.81 3.17
CA LEU A 505 -12.66 3.25 4.02
C LEU A 505 -12.82 3.62 5.51
N SER A 506 -13.71 4.55 5.88
CA SER A 506 -13.95 4.90 7.29
C SER A 506 -14.69 3.81 8.06
N LEU A 507 -15.38 2.92 7.33
CA LEU A 507 -16.07 1.76 7.91
C LEU A 507 -15.11 0.77 8.56
N GLY A 508 -13.85 0.71 8.10
CA GLY A 508 -12.83 -0.18 8.65
C GLY A 508 -13.13 -1.66 8.45
N GLU A 509 -12.44 -2.49 9.23
CA GLU A 509 -12.68 -3.93 9.31
C GLU A 509 -13.88 -4.24 10.20
N TYR A 510 -14.51 -5.38 9.96
CA TYR A 510 -15.42 -5.95 10.94
C TYR A 510 -14.65 -6.35 12.20
N GLN A 511 -15.24 -6.08 13.37
CA GLN A 511 -14.60 -6.40 14.64
C GLN A 511 -14.27 -7.89 14.74
N ARG A 512 -13.01 -8.18 14.98
CA ARG A 512 -12.51 -9.55 15.07
C ARG A 512 -12.41 -10.03 16.52
N ILE A 513 -12.96 -11.22 16.79
CA ILE A 513 -12.87 -11.86 18.12
C ILE A 513 -11.67 -12.82 18.12
N PRO A 514 -10.71 -12.68 19.05
CA PRO A 514 -9.57 -13.60 19.17
C PRO A 514 -10.02 -15.04 19.37
N GLU A 515 -9.30 -16.02 18.80
CA GLU A 515 -9.65 -17.44 18.96
C GLU A 515 -9.74 -17.85 20.44
N SER A 516 -8.91 -17.28 21.31
CA SER A 516 -8.96 -17.54 22.76
C SER A 516 -10.27 -17.15 23.45
N GLN A 517 -11.15 -16.42 22.75
CA GLN A 517 -12.44 -15.94 23.25
C GLN A 517 -13.64 -16.55 22.51
N ARG A 518 -13.43 -17.55 21.63
CA ARG A 518 -14.50 -18.21 20.86
C ARG A 518 -14.28 -19.72 20.77
N ASP A 519 -15.36 -20.45 20.54
CA ASP A 519 -15.40 -21.91 20.41
C ASP A 519 -15.66 -22.39 18.97
N TYR A 520 -15.50 -21.50 18.00
CA TYR A 520 -15.65 -21.74 16.56
C TYR A 520 -14.43 -21.21 15.79
N LEU A 521 -14.31 -21.56 14.50
CA LEU A 521 -13.29 -21.08 13.58
C LEU A 521 -13.88 -20.10 12.54
N TYR A 522 -13.17 -18.99 12.29
CA TYR A 522 -13.41 -18.22 11.07
C TYR A 522 -12.92 -19.02 9.86
N HIS A 523 -13.49 -18.77 8.68
CA HIS A 523 -13.16 -19.48 7.45
C HIS A 523 -13.04 -18.52 6.27
N ALA A 524 -11.99 -18.71 5.48
CA ALA A 524 -11.64 -17.79 4.39
C ALA A 524 -12.38 -18.06 3.07
N CYS A 525 -13.14 -19.14 2.98
CA CYS A 525 -13.75 -19.59 1.73
C CYS A 525 -15.22 -19.91 1.92
N GLN A 526 -16.01 -19.59 0.88
CA GLN A 526 -17.45 -19.77 0.86
C GLN A 526 -17.84 -21.23 1.12
N GLY A 527 -18.72 -21.45 2.11
CA GLY A 527 -19.25 -22.78 2.40
C GLY A 527 -18.29 -23.72 3.13
N MET A 528 -17.07 -23.27 3.48
CA MET A 528 -16.01 -24.14 4.01
C MET A 528 -15.72 -23.86 5.50
N ALA A 529 -16.75 -23.86 6.33
CA ALA A 529 -16.59 -23.71 7.78
C ALA A 529 -16.36 -25.08 8.41
N LEU A 530 -15.18 -25.29 9.00
CA LEU A 530 -14.84 -26.54 9.70
C LEU A 530 -15.57 -26.62 11.05
N GLU A 531 -15.59 -25.50 11.78
CA GLU A 531 -16.35 -25.30 13.01
C GLU A 531 -17.07 -23.94 12.91
N PRO A 532 -18.31 -23.90 12.36
CA PRO A 532 -19.00 -22.65 12.06
C PRO A 532 -19.38 -21.88 13.32
N ASN A 533 -19.43 -20.55 13.21
CA ASN A 533 -20.03 -19.70 14.21
C ASN A 533 -21.50 -20.11 14.42
N PRO A 534 -21.96 -20.36 15.67
CA PRO A 534 -23.33 -20.79 15.92
C PRO A 534 -24.39 -19.76 15.49
N ASN A 535 -24.01 -18.49 15.35
CA ASN A 535 -24.87 -17.41 14.88
C ASN A 535 -24.80 -17.19 13.37
N GLU A 536 -23.87 -17.85 12.66
CA GLU A 536 -23.74 -17.74 11.22
C GLU A 536 -24.63 -18.77 10.52
N THR A 537 -25.74 -18.30 9.96
CA THR A 537 -26.64 -19.16 9.18
C THR A 537 -26.25 -19.15 7.71
N GLY A 538 -25.92 -20.32 7.17
CA GLY A 538 -25.83 -20.55 5.72
C GLY A 538 -24.43 -20.48 5.11
N ASN A 539 -23.41 -19.99 5.83
CA ASN A 539 -22.01 -20.00 5.39
C ASN A 539 -21.87 -19.52 3.93
N SER A 540 -22.51 -18.39 3.62
CA SER A 540 -22.73 -17.97 2.24
C SER A 540 -21.49 -17.38 1.59
N CYS A 541 -20.51 -16.88 2.37
CA CYS A 541 -19.23 -16.38 1.89
C CYS A 541 -18.10 -16.76 2.86
N ALA A 542 -16.96 -16.05 2.84
CA ALA A 542 -15.97 -16.11 3.92
C ALA A 542 -16.49 -15.37 5.17
N SER A 543 -15.95 -15.69 6.36
CA SER A 543 -16.24 -14.92 7.57
C SER A 543 -15.81 -13.46 7.37
N LYS A 544 -16.70 -12.52 7.70
CA LYS A 544 -16.53 -11.10 7.38
C LYS A 544 -15.39 -10.45 8.18
N GLU A 545 -15.13 -10.96 9.37
CA GLU A 545 -14.11 -10.52 10.31
C GLU A 545 -12.67 -10.78 9.83
N ILE A 546 -12.51 -11.48 8.71
CA ILE A 546 -11.21 -11.80 8.12
C ILE A 546 -11.13 -11.43 6.65
N PHE A 547 -11.86 -10.39 6.21
CA PHE A 547 -11.63 -9.82 4.89
C PHE A 547 -10.23 -9.20 4.82
N HIS A 548 -9.35 -9.74 3.99
CA HIS A 548 -7.98 -9.22 3.80
C HIS A 548 -7.40 -9.69 2.46
N THR A 549 -6.37 -9.01 1.97
CA THR A 549 -5.61 -9.40 0.76
C THR A 549 -4.20 -9.85 1.07
N CYS A 550 -3.80 -9.89 2.35
CA CYS A 550 -2.42 -10.19 2.75
C CYS A 550 -2.29 -11.44 3.61
N ARG A 551 -1.29 -12.28 3.26
CA ARG A 551 -0.89 -13.46 4.03
C ARG A 551 -0.52 -13.10 5.47
N GLY A 552 0.19 -12.00 5.68
CA GLY A 552 0.65 -11.61 7.03
C GLY A 552 -0.46 -11.13 7.96
N SER A 553 -1.69 -10.96 7.45
CA SER A 553 -2.83 -10.43 8.19
C SER A 553 -3.73 -11.51 8.77
N ASN A 554 -3.68 -12.74 8.25
CA ASN A 554 -4.36 -13.84 8.93
C ASN A 554 -3.65 -14.11 10.26
N SER A 555 -4.40 -14.16 11.35
CA SER A 555 -3.81 -14.28 12.69
C SER A 555 -4.00 -15.66 13.28
N CYS A 556 -4.72 -16.54 12.60
CA CYS A 556 -4.93 -17.91 13.02
C CYS A 556 -5.16 -18.92 11.86
N LYS A 557 -5.38 -20.18 12.25
CA LYS A 557 -5.75 -21.31 11.40
C LYS A 557 -7.14 -21.12 10.76
N ALA A 558 -7.36 -21.75 9.61
CA ALA A 558 -8.56 -21.62 8.75
C ALA A 558 -8.85 -20.22 8.15
N GLU A 559 -8.15 -19.18 8.61
CA GLU A 559 -8.28 -17.79 8.12
C GLU A 559 -7.44 -17.51 6.86
N GLY A 560 -6.71 -18.51 6.37
CA GLY A 560 -5.91 -18.40 5.16
C GLY A 560 -6.77 -18.33 3.92
N GLY A 561 -6.62 -17.23 3.17
CA GLY A 561 -7.28 -17.01 1.90
C GLY A 561 -7.09 -18.16 0.92
N CYS A 562 -8.06 -18.27 0.02
CA CYS A 562 -8.05 -19.29 -1.01
C CYS A 562 -7.03 -18.97 -2.14
N GLY A 563 -6.26 -17.88 -2.14
CA GLY A 563 -5.48 -17.43 -3.31
C GLY A 563 -4.20 -18.24 -3.59
N PHE A 564 -3.05 -17.56 -3.58
CA PHE A 564 -1.75 -18.18 -3.87
C PHE A 564 -1.45 -19.37 -2.97
N VAL A 565 -0.93 -20.44 -3.57
CA VAL A 565 -0.49 -21.64 -2.88
C VAL A 565 0.72 -21.32 -1.99
N GLN A 566 0.69 -21.72 -0.71
CA GLN A 566 1.74 -21.43 0.27
C GLN A 566 2.35 -22.69 0.85
N LYS A 567 3.65 -22.68 1.14
CA LYS A 567 4.29 -23.82 1.83
C LYS A 567 3.70 -24.00 3.24
N THR A 568 3.57 -25.25 3.66
CA THR A 568 3.10 -25.63 5.00
C THR A 568 4.13 -25.41 6.11
N SER A 569 5.38 -25.07 5.75
CA SER A 569 6.46 -24.78 6.68
C SER A 569 7.35 -23.66 6.13
N GLY A 570 8.14 -23.01 7.00
CA GLY A 570 8.95 -21.84 6.63
C GLY A 570 8.15 -20.53 6.59
N GLY A 571 7.20 -20.37 7.52
CA GLY A 571 6.36 -19.17 7.65
C GLY A 571 7.17 -17.86 7.59
N GLY A 572 6.69 -16.92 6.78
CA GLY A 572 7.22 -15.56 6.62
C GLY A 572 6.11 -14.65 6.07
N SER A 573 6.19 -13.33 6.24
CA SER A 573 5.09 -12.43 5.84
C SER A 573 5.05 -12.09 4.34
N GLY A 574 5.87 -12.75 3.52
CA GLY A 574 5.93 -12.53 2.08
C GLY A 574 4.88 -13.29 1.28
N CYS A 575 4.34 -12.62 0.28
CA CYS A 575 3.31 -13.17 -0.61
C CYS A 575 3.88 -13.69 -1.94
N ARG A 576 5.19 -13.94 -2.07
CA ARG A 576 5.79 -14.42 -3.33
C ARG A 576 5.14 -15.73 -3.79
N SER A 577 4.72 -15.78 -5.06
CA SER A 577 4.31 -17.02 -5.71
C SER A 577 5.50 -17.97 -5.73
N LEU A 578 5.44 -19.03 -4.94
CA LEU A 578 6.43 -20.09 -4.98
C LEU A 578 6.01 -21.08 -6.07
N SER A 579 6.90 -21.31 -7.04
CA SER A 579 6.74 -22.38 -8.03
C SER A 579 6.57 -23.71 -7.31
N ALA A 580 5.50 -24.41 -7.60
CA ALA A 580 5.23 -25.68 -6.97
C ALA A 580 6.16 -26.73 -7.58
N THR A 581 6.79 -27.56 -6.74
CA THR A 581 7.60 -28.66 -7.26
C THR A 581 6.65 -29.83 -7.55
N PRO A 582 6.58 -30.34 -8.79
CA PRO A 582 5.67 -31.43 -9.12
C PRO A 582 5.96 -32.67 -8.26
N SER A 583 4.92 -33.22 -7.66
CA SER A 583 4.94 -34.52 -6.99
C SER A 583 4.28 -35.56 -7.91
N ASN A 584 4.97 -36.68 -8.16
CA ASN A 584 4.38 -37.85 -8.85
C ASN A 584 3.66 -38.80 -7.86
N GLU A 585 3.58 -38.45 -6.58
CA GLU A 585 3.02 -39.29 -5.53
C GLU A 585 1.73 -38.68 -4.94
N ASN A 586 0.74 -39.54 -4.68
CA ASN A 586 -0.55 -39.18 -4.09
C ASN A 586 -0.51 -39.11 -2.55
N ALA A 587 0.58 -39.56 -1.93
CA ALA A 587 0.70 -39.69 -0.48
C ALA A 587 1.75 -38.73 0.08
N VAL A 588 1.43 -38.06 1.18
CA VAL A 588 2.38 -37.21 1.91
C VAL A 588 3.29 -38.10 2.77
N GLN A 589 4.56 -38.28 2.36
CA GLN A 589 5.58 -38.97 3.15
C GLN A 589 6.57 -37.97 3.77
N ALA A 590 6.91 -38.16 5.05
CA ALA A 590 7.98 -37.42 5.72
C ALA A 590 9.34 -38.09 5.51
N GLY A 591 10.36 -37.33 5.09
CA GLY A 591 11.74 -37.82 4.93
C GLY A 591 12.65 -36.91 4.09
N CYS A 592 13.95 -37.21 4.04
CA CYS A 592 14.87 -36.54 3.11
C CYS A 592 14.46 -36.85 1.67
N GLY A 593 14.13 -35.82 0.88
CA GLY A 593 13.63 -35.96 -0.50
C GLY A 593 12.10 -35.98 -0.64
N ALA A 594 11.35 -35.71 0.44
CA ALA A 594 9.90 -35.54 0.39
C ALA A 594 9.47 -34.36 -0.51
N PRO A 595 8.30 -34.44 -1.17
CA PRO A 595 7.79 -33.36 -1.98
C PRO A 595 7.51 -32.12 -1.13
N GLU A 596 7.66 -30.96 -1.74
CA GLU A 596 7.28 -29.70 -1.11
C GLU A 596 5.75 -29.63 -0.95
N LEU A 597 5.30 -29.34 0.27
CA LEU A 597 3.88 -29.39 0.63
C LEU A 597 3.28 -28.00 0.79
N TYR A 598 2.06 -27.88 0.30
CA TYR A 598 1.36 -26.62 0.18
C TYR A 598 0.07 -26.57 1.00
N SER A 599 -0.18 -25.52 1.77
CA SER A 599 -1.42 -25.35 2.54
C SER A 599 -2.63 -25.31 1.60
N PRO A 600 -3.66 -26.13 1.82
CA PRO A 600 -4.90 -25.96 1.10
C PRO A 600 -5.55 -24.62 1.50
N PRO A 601 -6.19 -23.94 0.55
CA PRO A 601 -7.18 -22.91 0.83
C PRO A 601 -8.13 -23.28 2.00
N ALA A 602 -8.41 -22.33 2.90
CA ALA A 602 -9.25 -22.53 4.10
C ALA A 602 -8.79 -23.62 5.10
N ASP A 603 -7.66 -24.29 4.86
CA ASP A 603 -7.11 -25.36 5.70
C ASP A 603 -5.66 -25.07 6.12
N ASN A 604 -5.36 -23.79 6.41
CA ASN A 604 -4.05 -23.42 6.92
C ASN A 604 -3.93 -23.77 8.41
N ALA A 605 -2.80 -24.37 8.80
CA ALA A 605 -2.55 -24.81 10.17
C ALA A 605 -2.32 -23.63 11.16
N CYS A 606 -1.82 -22.47 10.72
CA CYS A 606 -1.67 -21.33 11.62
C CYS A 606 -1.65 -19.99 10.88
N GLY A 607 -1.61 -18.89 11.66
CA GLY A 607 -1.41 -17.54 11.13
C GLY A 607 -0.10 -17.44 10.34
N GLY A 608 -0.11 -16.67 9.26
CA GLY A 608 0.97 -16.54 8.30
C GLY A 608 1.19 -17.75 7.39
N LEU A 609 0.37 -18.82 7.42
CA LEU A 609 0.50 -20.00 6.56
C LEU A 609 -0.64 -20.19 5.54
N GLY A 610 -1.49 -19.17 5.39
CA GLY A 610 -2.63 -19.16 4.49
C GLY A 610 -2.38 -18.39 3.19
N GLY A 611 -3.18 -18.66 2.16
CA GLY A 611 -3.17 -17.85 0.95
C GLY A 611 -3.70 -16.43 1.17
N CYS A 612 -3.57 -15.60 0.15
CA CYS A 612 -4.09 -14.23 0.14
C CYS A 612 -5.54 -14.20 -0.38
N ALA A 613 -6.18 -13.02 -0.30
CA ALA A 613 -7.48 -12.69 -0.92
C ALA A 613 -8.71 -13.39 -0.30
N VAL A 614 -9.32 -12.71 0.67
CA VAL A 614 -10.59 -13.05 1.32
C VAL A 614 -11.56 -11.88 1.15
N PRO A 615 -12.67 -12.03 0.41
CA PRO A 615 -13.10 -13.22 -0.35
C PRO A 615 -12.28 -13.43 -1.63
N ILE A 616 -12.16 -14.68 -2.06
CA ILE A 616 -11.50 -15.01 -3.32
C ILE A 616 -12.41 -14.84 -4.53
N SER A 617 -11.83 -14.42 -5.66
CA SER A 617 -12.46 -14.51 -6.98
C SER A 617 -12.91 -15.93 -7.33
N ALA A 618 -14.08 -16.05 -7.93
CA ALA A 618 -14.54 -17.29 -8.55
C ALA A 618 -13.75 -17.63 -9.83
N SER A 619 -12.98 -16.67 -10.36
CA SER A 619 -12.12 -16.85 -11.52
C SER A 619 -10.69 -17.23 -11.16
N GLN A 620 -10.33 -17.41 -9.87
CA GLN A 620 -8.96 -17.77 -9.52
C GLN A 620 -8.60 -19.18 -10.01
N LEU A 621 -7.55 -19.27 -10.83
CA LEU A 621 -6.91 -20.51 -11.25
C LEU A 621 -5.51 -20.65 -10.64
N TYR A 622 -5.03 -21.88 -10.50
CA TYR A 622 -3.64 -22.13 -10.14
C TYR A 622 -2.68 -21.91 -11.33
N PRO A 623 -1.56 -21.21 -11.13
CA PRO A 623 -0.56 -21.02 -12.19
C PRO A 623 0.37 -22.23 -12.38
N ASP A 624 0.43 -23.13 -11.41
CA ASP A 624 1.34 -24.27 -11.35
C ASP A 624 0.64 -25.48 -10.68
N GLY A 625 1.32 -26.63 -10.58
CA GLY A 625 0.79 -27.84 -9.96
C GLY A 625 1.60 -28.36 -8.77
N GLY A 626 0.94 -28.99 -7.80
CA GLY A 626 1.59 -29.47 -6.57
C GLY A 626 0.71 -30.36 -5.72
N LEU A 627 1.14 -30.60 -4.48
CA LEU A 627 0.44 -31.44 -3.49
C LEU A 627 0.19 -30.68 -2.20
N MET A 628 -1.04 -30.77 -1.69
CA MET A 628 -1.49 -30.15 -0.44
C MET A 628 -1.82 -31.22 0.60
N PRO A 629 -1.32 -31.14 1.85
CA PRO A 629 -1.75 -32.02 2.92
C PRO A 629 -3.09 -31.56 3.50
N ILE A 630 -3.79 -32.47 4.17
CA ILE A 630 -5.06 -32.15 4.84
C ILE A 630 -4.84 -32.03 6.35
N TYR A 631 -5.45 -31.03 6.98
CA TYR A 631 -5.44 -30.85 8.43
C TYR A 631 -6.83 -31.03 9.05
N GLN A 632 -6.85 -31.44 10.32
CA GLN A 632 -7.99 -31.34 11.21
C GLN A 632 -7.79 -30.10 12.07
N LEU A 633 -8.67 -29.11 11.90
CA LEU A 633 -8.64 -27.85 12.62
C LEU A 633 -9.84 -27.75 13.56
N ARG A 634 -9.57 -27.49 14.85
CA ARG A 634 -10.60 -27.30 15.88
C ARG A 634 -10.25 -26.12 16.78
N ALA A 635 -11.24 -25.32 17.17
CA ALA A 635 -11.07 -24.17 18.04
C ALA A 635 -10.37 -24.57 19.35
N GLY A 636 -9.33 -23.82 19.71
CA GLY A 636 -8.55 -24.06 20.93
C GLY A 636 -7.66 -25.31 20.90
N GLN A 637 -7.61 -26.08 19.81
CA GLN A 637 -6.74 -27.25 19.66
C GLN A 637 -5.60 -26.98 18.67
N HIS A 638 -4.50 -27.72 18.81
CA HIS A 638 -3.43 -27.70 17.82
C HIS A 638 -3.88 -28.36 16.52
N PRO A 639 -3.48 -27.85 15.33
CA PRO A 639 -3.73 -28.51 14.05
C PRO A 639 -3.11 -29.90 14.00
N GLU A 640 -3.87 -30.88 13.49
CA GLU A 640 -3.39 -32.24 13.29
C GLU A 640 -3.42 -32.60 11.81
N GLN A 641 -2.29 -33.01 11.24
CA GLN A 641 -2.26 -33.45 9.84
C GLN A 641 -2.89 -34.84 9.71
N VAL A 642 -3.79 -35.02 8.74
CA VAL A 642 -4.37 -36.32 8.40
C VAL A 642 -3.31 -37.15 7.67
N SER A 643 -2.88 -38.25 8.31
CA SER A 643 -1.79 -39.08 7.79
C SER A 643 -2.14 -39.74 6.45
N GLY A 644 -1.25 -39.61 5.46
CA GLY A 644 -1.38 -40.25 4.15
C GLY A 644 -2.39 -39.60 3.20
N GLU A 645 -3.10 -38.54 3.63
CA GLU A 645 -4.08 -37.83 2.81
C GLU A 645 -3.51 -36.52 2.25
N GLY A 646 -3.83 -36.25 0.99
CA GLY A 646 -3.51 -34.99 0.32
C GLY A 646 -4.40 -34.73 -0.91
N VAL A 647 -4.31 -33.52 -1.45
CA VAL A 647 -5.01 -33.08 -2.67
C VAL A 647 -3.97 -32.57 -3.67
N GLN A 648 -4.01 -33.12 -4.88
CA GLN A 648 -3.22 -32.61 -5.98
C GLN A 648 -3.95 -31.46 -6.67
N PHE A 649 -3.19 -30.52 -7.19
CA PHE A 649 -3.69 -29.46 -8.07
C PHE A 649 -2.74 -29.31 -9.26
N ALA A 650 -3.24 -28.80 -10.37
CA ALA A 650 -2.49 -28.55 -11.60
C ALA A 650 -2.74 -27.13 -12.12
N THR A 651 -1.89 -26.68 -13.04
CA THR A 651 -2.08 -25.40 -13.75
C THR A 651 -3.46 -25.35 -14.41
N GLY A 652 -4.21 -24.30 -14.09
CA GLY A 652 -5.55 -24.05 -14.63
C GLY A 652 -6.69 -24.68 -13.85
N ASP A 653 -6.40 -25.44 -12.78
CA ASP A 653 -7.45 -25.89 -11.87
C ASP A 653 -8.07 -24.69 -11.12
N ALA A 654 -9.39 -24.72 -10.95
CA ALA A 654 -10.10 -23.73 -10.14
C ALA A 654 -9.69 -23.87 -8.68
N VAL A 655 -9.22 -22.79 -8.08
CA VAL A 655 -8.73 -22.85 -6.72
C VAL A 655 -9.83 -23.22 -5.71
N TYR A 656 -11.04 -22.69 -5.94
CA TYR A 656 -12.19 -23.02 -5.10
C TYR A 656 -12.57 -24.52 -5.15
N ASP A 657 -12.31 -25.19 -6.26
CA ASP A 657 -12.67 -26.59 -6.45
C ASP A 657 -11.71 -27.50 -5.68
N ILE A 658 -10.41 -27.19 -5.74
CA ILE A 658 -9.37 -27.84 -4.95
C ILE A 658 -9.58 -27.59 -3.45
N ALA A 659 -9.93 -26.35 -3.07
CA ALA A 659 -10.31 -25.99 -1.71
C ALA A 659 -11.49 -26.85 -1.19
N TRP A 660 -12.53 -27.01 -2.01
CA TRP A 660 -13.71 -27.82 -1.65
C TRP A 660 -13.36 -29.30 -1.50
N GLN A 661 -12.46 -29.81 -2.35
CA GLN A 661 -11.96 -31.18 -2.23
C GLN A 661 -11.19 -31.37 -0.92
N ALA A 662 -10.32 -30.43 -0.56
CA ALA A 662 -9.56 -30.48 0.70
C ALA A 662 -10.50 -30.43 1.91
N TYR A 663 -11.43 -29.48 1.94
CA TYR A 663 -12.48 -29.37 2.96
C TYR A 663 -13.30 -30.66 3.11
N SER A 664 -13.71 -31.25 1.99
CA SER A 664 -14.48 -32.51 1.98
C SER A 664 -13.69 -33.67 2.56
N LYS A 665 -12.38 -33.75 2.28
CA LYS A 665 -11.49 -34.76 2.87
C LYS A 665 -11.29 -34.54 4.37
N ALA A 666 -11.10 -33.30 4.81
CA ALA A 666 -10.97 -32.97 6.23
C ALA A 666 -12.21 -33.40 7.02
N LEU A 667 -13.41 -33.09 6.51
CA LEU A 667 -14.68 -33.53 7.11
C LEU A 667 -14.84 -35.05 7.10
N ALA A 668 -14.49 -35.72 5.99
CA ALA A 668 -14.59 -37.17 5.89
C ALA A 668 -13.67 -37.88 6.91
N ALA A 669 -12.49 -37.33 7.17
CA ALA A 669 -11.58 -37.84 8.20
C ALA A 669 -12.17 -37.73 9.62
N GLU A 670 -13.16 -36.86 9.83
CA GLU A 670 -13.95 -36.75 11.07
C GLU A 670 -15.29 -37.52 11.03
N GLY A 671 -15.56 -38.27 9.95
CA GLY A 671 -16.82 -38.98 9.76
C GLY A 671 -18.02 -38.07 9.40
N LYS A 672 -17.75 -36.84 8.92
CA LYS A 672 -18.75 -35.85 8.48
C LYS A 672 -18.84 -35.80 6.95
N THR A 673 -19.91 -35.22 6.42
CA THR A 673 -20.11 -34.99 4.97
C THR A 673 -20.21 -33.50 4.65
N ALA A 674 -19.50 -33.04 3.62
CA ALA A 674 -19.49 -31.62 3.22
C ALA A 674 -20.80 -31.12 2.57
N GLY A 675 -21.64 -32.03 2.08
CA GLY A 675 -22.80 -31.66 1.27
C GLY A 675 -22.43 -31.19 -0.13
N ASP A 676 -23.34 -30.43 -0.77
CA ASP A 676 -23.13 -29.92 -2.12
C ASP A 676 -22.26 -28.66 -2.11
N LYS A 677 -21.32 -28.57 -3.06
CA LYS A 677 -20.50 -27.37 -3.28
C LYS A 677 -21.41 -26.19 -3.64
N PRO A 678 -21.39 -25.08 -2.89
CA PRO A 678 -22.28 -23.96 -3.17
C PRO A 678 -21.86 -23.22 -4.44
N GLN A 679 -22.84 -22.63 -5.12
CA GLN A 679 -22.60 -21.78 -6.29
C GLN A 679 -21.90 -20.48 -5.88
N PRO A 680 -20.94 -19.96 -6.65
CA PRO A 680 -20.27 -18.72 -6.31
C PRO A 680 -21.25 -17.56 -6.16
N LEU A 681 -21.11 -16.77 -5.09
CA LEU A 681 -21.87 -15.53 -4.93
C LEU A 681 -21.41 -14.45 -5.90
N ASP A 682 -22.29 -13.47 -6.16
CA ASP A 682 -22.04 -12.33 -7.05
C ASP A 682 -20.76 -11.58 -6.69
N LEU A 683 -20.48 -11.38 -5.41
CA LEU A 683 -19.26 -10.73 -4.93
C LEU A 683 -17.99 -11.44 -5.44
N ARG A 684 -17.98 -12.79 -5.38
CA ARG A 684 -16.85 -13.59 -5.85
C ARG A 684 -16.76 -13.65 -7.37
N LEU A 685 -17.91 -13.66 -8.06
CA LEU A 685 -17.97 -13.61 -9.52
C LEU A 685 -17.43 -12.29 -10.07
N ALA A 686 -17.68 -11.18 -9.38
CA ALA A 686 -17.22 -9.85 -9.77
C ALA A 686 -15.72 -9.64 -9.61
N PHE A 687 -15.09 -10.24 -8.59
CA PHE A 687 -13.68 -10.00 -8.32
C PHE A 687 -12.77 -10.53 -9.45
N PRO A 688 -11.75 -9.75 -9.86
CA PRO A 688 -10.69 -10.28 -10.71
C PRO A 688 -9.86 -11.33 -9.95
N PRO A 689 -9.29 -12.32 -10.65
CA PRO A 689 -8.31 -13.21 -10.05
C PRO A 689 -7.06 -12.41 -9.63
N SER A 690 -6.47 -12.78 -8.50
CA SER A 690 -5.21 -12.22 -8.03
C SER A 690 -4.04 -12.80 -8.84
N THR A 691 -3.10 -11.96 -9.26
CA THR A 691 -2.05 -12.28 -10.26
C THR A 691 -0.67 -12.43 -9.67
#